data_AF-A0A6J1VE87-F1
#
_entry.id   AF-A0A6J1VE87-F1
#
_cell.length_a   1.000
_cell.length_b   1.000
_cell.length_c   1.000
_cell.angle_alpha   90.00
_cell.angle_beta   90.00
_cell.angle_gamma   90.00
#
_symmetry.space_group_name_H-M   'P 1'
#
loop_
_entity.id
_entity.type
_entity.pdbx_description
1 polymer ?
#
loop_
_entity_poly.entity_id
_entity_poly.type
_entity_poly.pdbx_seq_one_letter_code
_entity_poly.pdbx_strand_id
1 'polypeptide(L)'
;MDERRRQNVAYQYLCHLEEAKRWMEACLKEPLPPPTELEESLRNGVTLAKLAHFFAPDAFPLGKIYDRDQARFQACGLHFRHTDNINRWRDAMSRVGLPVIFHPETTDIYDKKNMPRVVYCIHALSLYLFRRGLAPQIQDLYGKVDFTDEEINHMKGELEKYGLQLPTFSKIGGILAEELSVDEAAVHAAILAINRAVEVGIVAETVAALGNPSAMLVGVQESLGAPYQEELCRAKGEKAENGKNRHLQKIPDGEDIYDRCLTQAEIQGSINWVNTRRALEMVDDALEAQDPQTLYHLLQDPILALKSLRRENAGWYLDQLSADREEKALVRQGKYCQIPWEHFVHPLKSSPPCPGFLDNRFVESLEFYLNSVAAVVKIQAFVRANKAREDYRMLVRCREPPLRVIRRFAHLLEQSQRDTQEEVELLGLQEKLARGIRSNQQLESDLNLMDIKIGLLVKNRITLQEVVSHCKTLTKKNKEELSSRMDVSQENNGLKALSKEKRKALEAYQHLFYHLQTQPVCLARLLMQMPPNKSTKFMESVVFSLYNYASSPREAYLLLQLFQRALQEEIASRVTQLREILTGNPTVIRMVVSFYRNARGQNALRQILAEPVQEVLHDRSLSIRTSPVEIYRGWINEMECQSGQKSHLPYNVTPQQALGHPEVQRRLDISLGHLLVLADRFLSAILSSVDKIPYGMRYVAKVLKATLTEKFPDASKGEIYKVVGNLLYYRFMNPAVVAPDGFDVVDFSAGAPLHPDQRRNLASVAKILQHAAASQLFEGENSHLNVVNQYLEETHHKFRAFIDAACLVPEPEERFNVDKYSELLAITKPVVYITVGELVKTHKLLLEHQHSLAPDPQDVLHKLLQDLGEVPTVAALIGHSPGQGANGPWEDALSQLSSTELSLTLSGRYSGVEAEAEGEAGAEGLWLSTKRMLVDVIQSQPGDSLAEILHSKASEEEEQLHQQLLWRRRAAGHPQSQERAHRSLAEKKTEVLQNLERLALAGSAGQPQALLREIAQDIRCQRHRRQGRRGQLAKLQQTLRGLASKRRFYREQVDYYQKYLRTCLDNLAAADRPSKKQAVLHYTAARLFEKGVLLEIEALPPNQLRNVIFDIIPSREAGKFQVQAKFMGVNMENFQLSYQDLLQLQYEGVAVMKMFDRAKINVNLLIFLLNKKFFKK
;
A
#
# COMPACT_ATOMS: atom_id res chain seq x y z
N MET A 1 -13.28 -13.19 -15.14
CA MET A 1 -11.95 -12.53 -15.25
C MET A 1 -11.76 -11.97 -16.65
N ASP A 2 -12.06 -12.75 -17.69
CA ASP A 2 -12.03 -12.26 -19.08
C ASP A 2 -13.09 -11.19 -19.37
N GLU A 3 -14.28 -11.30 -18.76
CA GLU A 3 -15.35 -10.29 -18.86
C GLU A 3 -14.89 -8.87 -18.45
N ARG A 4 -14.25 -8.75 -17.29
CA ARG A 4 -13.73 -7.47 -16.75
C ARG A 4 -12.53 -6.95 -17.54
N ARG A 5 -11.68 -7.86 -18.05
CA ARG A 5 -10.57 -7.47 -18.94
C ARG A 5 -11.10 -6.90 -20.26
N ARG A 6 -12.13 -7.52 -20.85
CA ARG A 6 -12.78 -7.06 -22.07
C ARG A 6 -13.53 -5.73 -21.88
N GLN A 7 -14.21 -5.54 -20.75
CA GLN A 7 -14.84 -4.26 -20.41
C GLN A 7 -13.82 -3.12 -20.31
N ASN A 8 -12.67 -3.36 -19.68
CA ASN A 8 -11.60 -2.37 -19.63
C ASN A 8 -11.02 -2.04 -21.01
N VAL A 9 -10.93 -3.04 -21.91
CA VAL A 9 -10.44 -2.86 -23.29
C VAL A 9 -11.42 -2.03 -24.13
N ALA A 10 -12.73 -2.28 -24.02
CA ALA A 10 -13.75 -1.49 -24.71
C ALA A 10 -13.77 -0.02 -24.23
N TYR A 11 -13.65 0.20 -22.91
CA TYR A 11 -13.54 1.53 -22.33
C TYR A 11 -12.26 2.27 -22.79
N GLN A 12 -11.11 1.58 -22.83
CA GLN A 12 -9.86 2.13 -23.34
C GLN A 12 -9.99 2.60 -24.79
N TYR A 13 -10.61 1.78 -25.63
CA TYR A 13 -10.80 2.12 -27.04
C TYR A 13 -11.77 3.29 -27.24
N LEU A 14 -12.85 3.37 -26.47
CA LEU A 14 -13.76 4.52 -26.46
C LEU A 14 -13.06 5.82 -26.07
N CYS A 15 -12.14 5.78 -25.09
CA CYS A 15 -11.31 6.93 -24.74
C CYS A 15 -10.47 7.37 -25.95
N HIS A 16 -9.77 6.44 -26.62
CA HIS A 16 -8.94 6.76 -27.78
C HIS A 16 -9.73 7.32 -28.98
N LEU A 17 -10.98 6.88 -29.17
CA LEU A 17 -11.90 7.44 -30.17
C LEU A 17 -12.29 8.88 -29.84
N GLU A 18 -12.63 9.16 -28.58
CA GLU A 18 -12.95 10.52 -28.12
C GLU A 18 -11.73 11.47 -28.20
N GLU A 19 -10.53 10.97 -27.90
CA GLU A 19 -9.27 11.72 -28.06
C GLU A 19 -9.02 12.10 -29.52
N ALA A 20 -9.16 11.13 -30.43
CA ALA A 20 -9.01 11.34 -31.87
C ALA A 20 -10.08 12.31 -32.39
N LYS A 21 -11.33 12.18 -31.93
CA LYS A 21 -12.43 13.08 -32.26
C LYS A 21 -12.10 14.53 -31.91
N ARG A 22 -11.82 14.82 -30.63
CA ARG A 22 -11.55 16.21 -30.19
C ARG A 22 -10.36 16.82 -30.90
N TRP A 23 -9.35 16.02 -31.20
CA TRP A 23 -8.19 16.48 -31.97
C TRP A 23 -8.55 16.83 -33.42
N MET A 24 -9.33 15.99 -34.10
CA MET A 24 -9.81 16.28 -35.46
C MET A 24 -10.76 17.49 -35.48
N GLU A 25 -11.64 17.65 -34.49
CA GLU A 25 -12.50 18.83 -34.34
C GLU A 25 -11.67 20.11 -34.15
N ALA A 26 -10.59 20.05 -33.36
CA ALA A 26 -9.68 21.17 -33.18
C ALA A 26 -8.91 21.55 -34.46
N CYS A 27 -8.55 20.57 -35.29
CA CYS A 27 -7.86 20.81 -36.56
C CYS A 27 -8.81 21.33 -37.65
N LEU A 28 -10.02 20.78 -37.73
CA LEU A 28 -11.00 21.07 -38.80
C LEU A 28 -11.95 22.21 -38.47
N LYS A 29 -12.13 22.54 -37.18
CA LYS A 29 -13.13 23.49 -36.66
C LYS A 29 -14.58 23.14 -37.05
N GLU A 30 -14.86 21.85 -37.23
CA GLU A 30 -16.19 21.30 -37.53
C GLU A 30 -16.56 20.28 -36.44
N PRO A 31 -17.83 20.21 -35.99
CA PRO A 31 -18.27 19.20 -35.01
C PRO A 31 -18.34 17.81 -35.67
N LEU A 32 -17.85 16.79 -34.97
CA LEU A 32 -17.87 15.39 -35.40
C LEU A 32 -18.90 14.55 -34.61
N PRO A 33 -19.39 13.44 -35.18
CA PRO A 33 -20.35 12.54 -34.52
C PRO A 33 -19.81 11.96 -33.20
N PRO A 34 -20.67 11.39 -32.34
CA PRO A 34 -20.25 10.76 -31.08
C PRO A 34 -19.27 9.60 -31.31
N PRO A 35 -18.43 9.24 -30.33
CA PRO A 35 -17.41 8.18 -30.46
C PRO A 35 -17.93 6.83 -30.96
N THR A 36 -19.18 6.50 -30.63
CA THR A 36 -19.88 5.28 -31.05
C THR A 36 -20.18 5.23 -32.55
N GLU A 37 -20.35 6.38 -33.19
CA GLU A 37 -20.66 6.52 -34.62
C GLU A 37 -19.47 7.04 -35.44
N LEU A 38 -18.39 7.45 -34.77
CA LEU A 38 -17.20 8.02 -35.39
C LEU A 38 -16.59 7.08 -36.43
N GLU A 39 -16.48 5.79 -36.12
CA GLU A 39 -15.95 4.79 -37.04
C GLU A 39 -16.73 4.72 -38.36
N GLU A 40 -18.06 4.80 -38.28
CA GLU A 40 -18.93 4.72 -39.46
C GLU A 40 -18.81 6.00 -40.30
N SER A 41 -18.65 7.15 -39.65
CA SER A 41 -18.46 8.44 -40.33
C SER A 41 -17.14 8.55 -41.10
N LEU A 42 -16.09 7.84 -40.68
CA LEU A 42 -14.78 7.89 -41.33
C LEU A 42 -14.73 7.05 -42.62
N ARG A 43 -15.68 6.13 -42.83
CA ARG A 43 -15.69 5.19 -43.98
C ARG A 43 -15.76 5.88 -45.34
N ASN A 44 -16.40 7.05 -45.42
CA ASN A 44 -16.55 7.81 -46.65
C ASN A 44 -15.30 8.64 -47.01
N GLY A 45 -14.30 8.66 -46.13
CA GLY A 45 -13.02 9.33 -46.28
C GLY A 45 -13.07 10.86 -46.33
N VAL A 46 -14.25 11.49 -46.23
CA VAL A 46 -14.41 12.95 -46.40
C VAL A 46 -13.68 13.70 -45.28
N THR A 47 -13.90 13.30 -44.02
CA THR A 47 -13.23 13.89 -42.86
C THR A 47 -11.71 13.71 -42.93
N LEU A 48 -11.23 12.53 -43.36
CA LEU A 48 -9.81 12.24 -43.53
C LEU A 48 -9.19 13.07 -44.67
N ALA A 49 -9.91 13.28 -45.77
CA ALA A 49 -9.47 14.13 -46.87
C ALA A 49 -9.45 15.62 -46.48
N LYS A 50 -10.39 16.09 -45.65
CA LYS A 50 -10.33 17.44 -45.06
C LYS A 50 -9.11 17.58 -44.12
N LEU A 51 -8.80 16.53 -43.34
CA LEU A 51 -7.60 16.50 -42.51
C LEU A 51 -6.32 16.54 -43.37
N ALA A 52 -6.30 15.83 -44.50
CA ALA A 52 -5.21 15.88 -45.47
C ALA A 52 -4.99 17.30 -46.02
N HIS A 53 -6.07 18.02 -46.30
CA HIS A 53 -6.00 19.42 -46.73
C HIS A 53 -5.41 20.34 -45.64
N PHE A 54 -5.73 20.10 -44.36
CA PHE A 54 -5.24 20.90 -43.24
C PHE A 54 -3.70 20.91 -43.15
N PHE A 55 -3.05 19.75 -43.27
CA PHE A 55 -1.58 19.66 -43.13
C PHE A 55 -0.81 19.66 -44.46
N ALA A 56 -1.48 19.47 -45.60
CA ALA A 56 -0.87 19.49 -46.94
C ALA A 56 -1.78 20.21 -47.97
N PRO A 57 -2.03 21.52 -47.81
CA PRO A 57 -2.99 22.26 -48.64
C PRO A 57 -2.58 22.33 -50.13
N ASP A 58 -1.27 22.40 -50.41
CA ASP A 58 -0.73 22.53 -51.78
C ASP A 58 -0.92 21.25 -52.61
N ALA A 59 -0.94 20.09 -51.96
CA ALA A 59 -1.09 18.80 -52.64
C ALA A 59 -2.57 18.42 -52.84
N PHE A 60 -3.46 18.85 -51.95
CA PHE A 60 -4.85 18.40 -51.90
C PHE A 60 -5.83 19.58 -51.69
N PRO A 61 -6.18 20.33 -52.73
CA PRO A 61 -7.16 21.41 -52.63
C PRO A 61 -8.57 20.86 -52.37
N LEU A 62 -9.37 21.61 -51.60
CA LEU A 62 -10.74 21.26 -51.20
C LEU A 62 -11.67 20.86 -52.36
N GLY A 63 -11.44 21.40 -53.56
CA GLY A 63 -12.24 21.10 -54.75
C GLY A 63 -12.06 19.68 -55.32
N LYS A 64 -11.04 18.93 -54.89
CA LYS A 64 -10.81 17.54 -55.32
C LYS A 64 -11.41 16.49 -54.38
N ILE A 65 -12.02 16.90 -53.27
CA ILE A 65 -12.68 15.99 -52.31
C ILE A 65 -14.01 15.54 -52.92
N TYR A 66 -14.19 14.23 -53.08
CA TYR A 66 -15.44 13.65 -53.57
C TYR A 66 -16.52 13.70 -52.47
N ASP A 67 -17.73 14.14 -52.82
CA ASP A 67 -18.87 14.25 -51.90
C ASP A 67 -18.57 15.09 -50.64
N ARG A 68 -17.98 16.28 -50.84
CA ARG A 68 -17.55 17.19 -49.77
C ARG A 68 -18.65 17.51 -48.73
N ASP A 69 -19.88 17.66 -49.20
CA ASP A 69 -21.02 18.03 -48.37
C ASP A 69 -21.80 16.79 -47.87
N GLN A 70 -21.28 15.57 -48.14
CA GLN A 70 -21.82 14.27 -47.73
C GLN A 70 -23.27 13.98 -48.19
N ALA A 71 -23.80 14.76 -49.14
CA ALA A 71 -25.17 14.65 -49.62
C ALA A 71 -25.43 13.30 -50.31
N ARG A 72 -24.43 12.73 -51.01
CA ARG A 72 -24.57 11.43 -51.67
C ARG A 72 -24.44 10.27 -50.69
N PHE A 73 -23.56 10.39 -49.71
CA PHE A 73 -23.45 9.43 -48.62
C PHE A 73 -24.76 9.33 -47.83
N GLN A 74 -25.40 10.46 -47.54
CA GLN A 74 -26.70 10.49 -46.85
C GLN A 74 -27.86 9.95 -47.70
N ALA A 75 -27.84 10.16 -49.02
CA ALA A 75 -28.94 9.75 -49.91
C ALA A 75 -28.83 8.29 -50.41
N CYS A 76 -27.62 7.78 -50.64
CA CYS A 76 -27.40 6.48 -51.32
C CYS A 76 -26.37 5.59 -50.62
N GLY A 77 -25.82 6.00 -49.47
CA GLY A 77 -24.80 5.24 -48.75
C GLY A 77 -23.41 5.30 -49.40
N LEU A 78 -22.55 4.32 -49.06
CA LEU A 78 -21.14 4.29 -49.43
C LEU A 78 -20.93 3.94 -50.91
N HIS A 79 -20.43 4.90 -51.70
CA HIS A 79 -20.04 4.74 -53.11
C HIS A 79 -18.52 4.45 -53.29
N PHE A 80 -18.14 3.61 -54.27
CA PHE A 80 -16.73 3.23 -54.50
C PHE A 80 -15.78 4.43 -54.64
N ARG A 81 -16.22 5.52 -55.27
CA ARG A 81 -15.45 6.78 -55.40
C ARG A 81 -15.05 7.42 -54.07
N HIS A 82 -15.64 7.06 -52.93
CA HIS A 82 -15.15 7.51 -51.61
C HIS A 82 -13.77 6.94 -51.26
N THR A 83 -13.35 5.83 -51.90
CA THR A 83 -11.97 5.32 -51.77
C THR A 83 -10.93 6.34 -52.26
N ASP A 84 -11.29 7.22 -53.21
CA ASP A 84 -10.41 8.31 -53.67
C ASP A 84 -10.05 9.26 -52.52
N ASN A 85 -10.99 9.54 -51.61
CA ASN A 85 -10.76 10.42 -50.46
C ASN A 85 -9.77 9.77 -49.46
N ILE A 86 -9.93 8.47 -49.22
CA ILE A 86 -9.05 7.69 -48.33
C ILE A 86 -7.63 7.61 -48.91
N ASN A 87 -7.51 7.32 -50.21
CA ASN A 87 -6.23 7.25 -50.89
C ASN A 87 -5.49 8.61 -50.85
N ARG A 88 -6.21 9.72 -51.04
CA ARG A 88 -5.63 11.07 -50.92
C ARG A 88 -5.08 11.35 -49.52
N TRP A 89 -5.76 10.90 -48.47
CA TRP A 89 -5.26 11.04 -47.10
C TRP A 89 -3.98 10.21 -46.87
N ARG A 90 -3.92 8.98 -47.38
CA ARG A 90 -2.71 8.12 -47.32
C ARG A 90 -1.53 8.74 -48.08
N ASP A 91 -1.79 9.32 -49.25
CA ASP A 91 -0.77 10.03 -50.04
C ASP A 91 -0.26 11.29 -49.31
N ALA A 92 -1.16 12.01 -48.62
CA ALA A 92 -0.80 13.18 -47.84
C ALA A 92 0.11 12.82 -46.65
N MET A 93 -0.18 11.73 -45.92
CA MET A 93 0.67 11.25 -44.83
C MET A 93 2.08 10.86 -45.33
N SER A 94 2.15 10.22 -46.50
CA SER A 94 3.42 9.86 -47.13
C SER A 94 4.25 11.10 -47.50
N ARG A 95 3.61 12.18 -47.98
CA ARG A 95 4.28 13.47 -48.29
C ARG A 95 4.76 14.21 -47.05
N VAL A 96 4.04 14.07 -45.94
CA VAL A 96 4.41 14.69 -44.66
C VAL A 96 5.53 13.92 -43.94
N GLY A 97 5.85 12.71 -44.41
CA GLY A 97 6.97 11.90 -43.92
C GLY A 97 6.60 11.00 -42.73
N LEU A 98 5.31 10.70 -42.53
CA LEU A 98 4.91 9.71 -41.53
C LEU A 98 5.38 8.32 -41.99
N PRO A 99 6.01 7.50 -41.12
CA PRO A 99 6.47 6.17 -41.50
C PRO A 99 5.33 5.26 -41.96
N VAL A 100 5.59 4.49 -43.02
CA VAL A 100 4.59 3.60 -43.66
C VAL A 100 4.04 2.54 -42.70
N ILE A 101 4.77 2.21 -41.62
CA ILE A 101 4.33 1.27 -40.58
C ILE A 101 3.01 1.70 -39.92
N PHE A 102 2.74 3.01 -39.85
CA PHE A 102 1.52 3.56 -39.27
C PHE A 102 0.37 3.65 -40.27
N HIS A 103 0.61 3.47 -41.58
CA HIS A 103 -0.41 3.69 -42.60
C HIS A 103 -1.44 2.54 -42.60
N PRO A 104 -2.75 2.85 -42.51
CA PRO A 104 -3.80 1.86 -42.73
C PRO A 104 -3.97 1.56 -44.22
N GLU A 105 -4.58 0.43 -44.54
CA GLU A 105 -5.00 0.09 -45.90
C GLU A 105 -6.34 0.76 -46.24
N THR A 106 -6.62 0.97 -47.53
CA THR A 106 -7.89 1.57 -47.97
C THR A 106 -9.10 0.72 -47.56
N THR A 107 -8.93 -0.61 -47.51
CA THR A 107 -9.92 -1.58 -47.03
C THR A 107 -10.13 -1.54 -45.52
N ASP A 108 -9.14 -1.10 -44.73
CA ASP A 108 -9.29 -0.97 -43.27
C ASP A 108 -10.37 0.06 -42.92
N ILE A 109 -10.49 1.12 -43.73
CA ILE A 109 -11.44 2.22 -43.58
C ILE A 109 -12.73 1.95 -44.35
N TYR A 110 -12.65 1.68 -45.66
CA TYR A 110 -13.84 1.57 -46.52
C TYR A 110 -14.75 0.39 -46.13
N ASP A 111 -14.16 -0.79 -45.90
CA ASP A 111 -14.88 -2.01 -45.50
C ASP A 111 -15.02 -2.15 -43.97
N LYS A 112 -14.55 -1.17 -43.18
CA LYS A 112 -14.49 -1.23 -41.71
C LYS A 112 -13.80 -2.51 -41.19
N LYS A 113 -12.74 -2.96 -41.87
CA LYS A 113 -12.02 -4.22 -41.52
C LYS A 113 -11.08 -4.08 -40.33
N ASN A 114 -10.46 -2.90 -40.14
CA ASN A 114 -9.50 -2.66 -39.06
C ASN A 114 -9.49 -1.19 -38.64
N MET A 115 -10.62 -0.71 -38.11
CA MET A 115 -10.73 0.67 -37.63
C MET A 115 -9.76 1.02 -36.48
N PRO A 116 -9.40 0.10 -35.55
CA PRO A 116 -8.39 0.40 -34.53
C PRO A 116 -7.03 0.82 -35.09
N ARG A 117 -6.62 0.28 -36.25
CA ARG A 117 -5.40 0.71 -36.95
C ARG A 117 -5.50 2.12 -37.50
N VAL A 118 -6.69 2.53 -37.94
CA VAL A 118 -6.97 3.90 -38.42
C VAL A 118 -6.87 4.89 -37.28
N VAL A 119 -7.47 4.58 -36.13
CA VAL A 119 -7.38 5.40 -34.91
C VAL A 119 -5.91 5.47 -34.45
N TYR A 120 -5.19 4.36 -34.44
CA TYR A 120 -3.76 4.33 -34.14
C TYR A 120 -2.93 5.23 -35.08
N CYS A 121 -3.25 5.22 -36.38
CA CYS A 121 -2.63 6.11 -37.35
C CYS A 121 -2.90 7.58 -37.06
N ILE A 122 -4.14 7.95 -36.70
CA ILE A 122 -4.49 9.33 -36.33
C ILE A 122 -3.71 9.78 -35.08
N HIS A 123 -3.51 8.91 -34.11
CA HIS A 123 -2.67 9.20 -32.92
C HIS A 123 -1.19 9.37 -33.26
N ALA A 124 -0.65 8.55 -34.17
CA ALA A 124 0.71 8.73 -34.66
C ALA A 124 0.87 10.03 -35.47
N LEU A 125 -0.09 10.33 -36.33
CA LEU A 125 -0.13 11.54 -37.14
C LEU A 125 -0.26 12.79 -36.26
N SER A 126 -1.08 12.76 -35.22
CA SER A 126 -1.26 13.91 -34.30
C SER A 126 0.02 14.23 -33.55
N LEU A 127 0.71 13.21 -33.02
CA LEU A 127 2.01 13.35 -32.37
C LEU A 127 3.07 13.87 -33.36
N TYR A 128 3.09 13.35 -34.59
CA TYR A 128 4.04 13.76 -35.62
C TYR A 128 3.82 15.22 -36.06
N LEU A 129 2.57 15.62 -36.33
CA LEU A 129 2.21 17.00 -36.70
C LEU A 129 2.44 17.99 -35.57
N PHE A 130 2.21 17.58 -34.31
CA PHE A 130 2.52 18.41 -33.14
C PHE A 130 4.03 18.64 -32.99
N ARG A 131 4.86 17.60 -33.15
CA ARG A 131 6.34 17.75 -33.15
C ARG A 131 6.82 18.71 -34.23
N ARG A 132 6.13 18.77 -35.37
CA ARG A 132 6.42 19.71 -36.46
C ARG A 132 5.77 21.10 -36.29
N GLY A 133 5.00 21.32 -35.23
CA GLY A 133 4.30 22.59 -34.96
C GLY A 133 3.12 22.88 -35.89
N LEU A 134 2.62 21.88 -36.62
CA LEU A 134 1.53 22.03 -37.60
C LEU A 134 0.14 21.78 -37.01
N ALA A 135 0.04 21.06 -35.89
CA ALA A 135 -1.23 20.70 -35.25
C ALA A 135 -1.14 20.81 -33.72
N PRO A 136 -2.28 21.01 -33.01
CA PRO A 136 -2.32 20.97 -31.56
C PRO A 136 -2.03 19.56 -31.01
N GLN A 137 -1.57 19.48 -29.76
CA GLN A 137 -1.34 18.20 -29.08
C GLN A 137 -2.65 17.45 -28.81
N ILE A 138 -2.69 16.14 -29.09
CA ILE A 138 -3.79 15.28 -28.68
C ILE A 138 -3.82 15.14 -27.15
N GLN A 139 -5.01 15.29 -26.55
CA GLN A 139 -5.18 15.21 -25.10
C GLN A 139 -5.35 13.76 -24.66
N ASP A 140 -4.76 13.36 -23.54
CA ASP A 140 -5.05 12.09 -22.88
C ASP A 140 -6.32 12.23 -22.02
N LEU A 141 -7.38 11.53 -22.42
CA LEU A 141 -8.70 11.55 -21.81
C LEU A 141 -9.01 10.27 -21.03
N TYR A 142 -8.05 9.35 -20.93
CA TYR A 142 -8.23 8.11 -20.18
C TYR A 142 -8.56 8.38 -18.70
N GLY A 143 -9.74 7.93 -18.25
CA GLY A 143 -10.23 8.15 -16.88
C GLY A 143 -10.73 9.58 -16.59
N LYS A 144 -10.89 10.43 -17.62
CA LYS A 144 -11.47 11.78 -17.52
C LYS A 144 -12.85 11.90 -18.16
N VAL A 145 -13.27 10.89 -18.93
CA VAL A 145 -14.54 10.86 -19.66
C VAL A 145 -15.33 9.63 -19.20
N ASP A 146 -16.59 9.86 -18.87
CA ASP A 146 -17.54 8.82 -18.45
C ASP A 146 -18.39 8.40 -19.65
N PHE A 147 -18.42 7.10 -19.92
CA PHE A 147 -19.29 6.49 -20.93
C PHE A 147 -20.37 5.66 -20.22
N THR A 148 -21.55 5.59 -20.82
CA THR A 148 -22.64 4.76 -20.29
C THR A 148 -22.34 3.28 -20.46
N ASP A 149 -22.91 2.44 -19.59
CA ASP A 149 -22.75 0.98 -19.69
C ASP A 149 -23.28 0.43 -21.04
N GLU A 150 -24.27 1.08 -21.63
CA GLU A 150 -24.81 0.73 -22.95
C GLU A 150 -23.78 0.97 -24.07
N GLU A 151 -23.08 2.11 -24.06
CA GLU A 151 -22.02 2.44 -25.02
C GLU A 151 -20.82 1.50 -24.89
N ILE A 152 -20.44 1.16 -23.65
CA ILE A 152 -19.33 0.22 -23.37
C ILE A 152 -19.70 -1.20 -23.85
N ASN A 153 -20.94 -1.64 -23.61
CA ASN A 153 -21.41 -2.95 -24.06
C ASN A 153 -21.58 -3.02 -25.58
N HIS A 154 -22.04 -1.93 -26.21
CA HIS A 154 -22.11 -1.82 -27.67
C HIS A 154 -20.70 -1.92 -28.31
N MET A 155 -19.74 -1.15 -27.79
CA MET A 155 -18.36 -1.19 -28.30
C MET A 155 -17.69 -2.54 -28.05
N LYS A 156 -17.97 -3.18 -26.92
CA LYS A 156 -17.51 -4.55 -26.64
C LYS A 156 -18.04 -5.54 -27.70
N GLY A 157 -19.33 -5.45 -28.03
CA GLY A 157 -19.94 -6.29 -29.05
C GLY A 157 -19.35 -6.08 -30.45
N GLU A 158 -19.02 -4.82 -30.81
CA GLU A 158 -18.31 -4.51 -32.05
C GLU A 158 -16.88 -5.10 -32.05
N LEU A 159 -16.09 -4.88 -31.00
CA LEU A 159 -14.72 -5.41 -30.88
C LEU A 159 -14.67 -6.95 -30.90
N GLU A 160 -15.69 -7.63 -30.36
CA GLU A 160 -15.81 -9.09 -30.39
C GLU A 160 -16.07 -9.65 -31.80
N LYS A 161 -16.75 -8.90 -32.69
CA LYS A 161 -16.97 -9.30 -34.10
C LYS A 161 -15.68 -9.33 -34.91
N TYR A 162 -14.68 -8.53 -34.55
CA TYR A 162 -13.44 -8.38 -35.30
C TYR A 162 -12.34 -9.35 -34.86
N GLY A 163 -12.33 -9.83 -33.62
CA GLY A 163 -11.30 -10.75 -33.11
C GLY A 163 -9.86 -10.19 -33.14
N LEU A 164 -9.71 -8.86 -33.31
CA LEU A 164 -8.42 -8.19 -33.46
C LEU A 164 -7.81 -7.81 -32.10
N GLN A 165 -6.48 -7.92 -31.98
CA GLN A 165 -5.75 -7.36 -30.85
C GLN A 165 -5.55 -5.85 -31.06
N LEU A 166 -5.85 -5.05 -30.04
CA LEU A 166 -5.63 -3.60 -30.12
C LEU A 166 -4.13 -3.26 -30.25
N PRO A 167 -3.77 -2.29 -31.13
CA PRO A 167 -2.42 -1.75 -31.19
C PRO A 167 -1.97 -1.15 -29.85
N THR A 168 -0.66 -1.14 -29.59
CA THR A 168 -0.10 -0.54 -28.36
C THR A 168 0.06 0.97 -28.50
N PHE A 169 -1.00 1.72 -28.17
CA PHE A 169 -1.02 3.20 -28.23
C PHE A 169 0.07 3.87 -27.39
N SER A 170 0.55 3.23 -26.31
CA SER A 170 1.61 3.76 -25.44
C SER A 170 3.01 3.77 -26.04
N LYS A 171 3.27 3.00 -27.11
CA LYS A 171 4.61 2.86 -27.72
C LYS A 171 4.83 3.75 -28.95
N ILE A 172 3.80 4.48 -29.40
CA ILE A 172 3.86 5.32 -30.61
C ILE A 172 5.02 6.31 -30.56
N GLY A 173 5.23 6.96 -29.40
CA GLY A 173 6.27 7.97 -29.23
C GLY A 173 7.70 7.43 -29.38
N GLY A 174 7.95 6.20 -28.91
CA GLY A 174 9.26 5.53 -28.99
C GLY A 174 9.55 4.96 -30.38
N ILE A 175 8.55 4.39 -31.05
CA ILE A 175 8.68 3.90 -32.43
C ILE A 175 8.97 5.08 -33.39
N LEU A 176 8.34 6.23 -33.16
CA LEU A 176 8.65 7.47 -33.89
C LEU A 176 10.05 8.04 -33.57
N ALA A 177 10.72 7.62 -32.51
CA ALA A 177 12.07 8.07 -32.15
C ALA A 177 13.16 7.11 -32.67
N GLU A 178 12.86 5.82 -32.78
CA GLU A 178 13.82 4.81 -33.28
C GLU A 178 14.05 4.86 -34.80
N GLU A 179 13.09 5.38 -35.59
CA GLU A 179 13.18 5.41 -37.06
C GLU A 179 13.62 6.77 -37.67
N LEU A 180 13.81 7.83 -36.89
CA LEU A 180 14.21 9.16 -37.37
C LEU A 180 15.69 9.47 -37.06
N SER A 181 16.56 9.07 -37.99
CA SER A 181 17.96 9.47 -38.27
C SER A 181 18.79 10.25 -37.22
N VAL A 182 19.96 9.68 -36.89
CA VAL A 182 21.31 10.19 -36.52
C VAL A 182 21.51 11.60 -35.90
N ASP A 183 20.77 12.64 -36.29
CA ASP A 183 20.86 13.99 -35.68
C ASP A 183 20.13 14.08 -34.32
N GLU A 184 19.08 13.28 -34.08
CA GLU A 184 18.36 13.27 -32.79
C GLU A 184 19.20 12.70 -31.64
N ALA A 185 20.14 11.79 -31.92
CA ALA A 185 21.04 11.25 -30.90
C ALA A 185 21.98 12.33 -30.32
N ALA A 186 22.43 13.27 -31.16
CA ALA A 186 23.27 14.39 -30.73
C ALA A 186 22.48 15.39 -29.88
N VAL A 187 21.24 15.70 -30.28
CA VAL A 187 20.32 16.54 -29.51
C VAL A 187 20.01 15.89 -28.16
N HIS A 188 19.70 14.59 -28.16
CA HIS A 188 19.37 13.86 -26.95
C HIS A 188 20.57 13.73 -25.99
N ALA A 189 21.77 13.49 -26.51
CA ALA A 189 23.01 13.50 -25.73
C ALA A 189 23.31 14.88 -25.12
N ALA A 190 23.05 15.97 -25.85
CA ALA A 190 23.21 17.33 -25.35
C ALA A 190 22.22 17.65 -24.22
N ILE A 191 20.95 17.27 -24.35
CA ILE A 191 19.92 17.44 -23.30
C ILE A 191 20.27 16.62 -22.04
N LEU A 192 20.76 15.39 -22.20
CA LEU A 192 21.22 14.56 -21.08
C LEU A 192 22.47 15.13 -20.41
N ALA A 193 23.37 15.75 -21.17
CA ALA A 193 24.53 16.45 -20.62
C ALA A 193 24.11 17.66 -19.77
N ILE A 194 23.15 18.47 -20.25
CA ILE A 194 22.58 19.59 -19.48
C ILE A 194 21.93 19.10 -18.18
N ASN A 195 21.10 18.06 -18.27
CA ASN A 195 20.44 17.48 -17.10
C ASN A 195 21.43 16.95 -16.05
N ARG A 196 22.57 16.40 -16.47
CA ARG A 196 23.64 15.95 -15.57
C ARG A 196 24.41 17.12 -14.95
N ALA A 197 24.75 18.14 -15.74
CA ALA A 197 25.42 19.34 -15.22
C ALA A 197 24.57 20.05 -14.14
N VAL A 198 23.25 20.11 -14.36
CA VAL A 198 22.30 20.64 -13.37
C VAL A 198 22.27 19.80 -12.08
N GLU A 199 22.43 18.46 -12.16
CA GLU A 199 22.51 17.58 -10.97
C GLU A 199 23.82 17.76 -10.18
N VAL A 200 24.94 17.97 -10.90
CA VAL A 200 26.26 18.19 -10.28
C VAL A 200 26.30 19.52 -9.51
N GLY A 201 25.52 20.51 -9.95
CA GLY A 201 25.33 21.76 -9.21
C GLY A 201 26.41 22.82 -9.45
N ILE A 202 27.33 22.60 -10.40
CA ILE A 202 28.40 23.54 -10.73
C ILE A 202 27.93 24.47 -11.85
N VAL A 203 27.83 25.78 -11.55
CA VAL A 203 27.33 26.81 -12.46
C VAL A 203 28.11 26.88 -13.78
N ALA A 204 29.45 26.77 -13.72
CA ALA A 204 30.30 26.84 -14.91
C ALA A 204 30.05 25.67 -15.87
N GLU A 205 29.83 24.46 -15.35
CA GLU A 205 29.53 23.27 -16.15
C GLU A 205 28.14 23.34 -16.77
N THR A 206 27.16 23.89 -16.04
CA THR A 206 25.80 24.07 -16.55
C THR A 206 25.76 25.08 -17.68
N VAL A 207 26.46 26.22 -17.56
CA VAL A 207 26.55 27.20 -18.66
C VAL A 207 27.26 26.60 -19.88
N ALA A 208 28.35 25.86 -19.67
CA ALA A 208 29.05 25.16 -20.75
C ALA A 208 28.16 24.12 -21.44
N ALA A 209 27.34 23.38 -20.69
CA ALA A 209 26.38 22.43 -21.24
C ALA A 209 25.21 23.11 -21.98
N LEU A 210 24.72 24.24 -21.47
CA LEU A 210 23.66 25.06 -22.10
C LEU A 210 24.15 25.70 -23.41
N GLY A 211 25.45 26.00 -23.52
CA GLY A 211 26.08 26.52 -24.74
C GLY A 211 26.29 25.48 -25.84
N ASN A 212 25.88 24.22 -25.64
CA ASN A 212 26.06 23.18 -26.65
C ASN A 212 25.16 23.43 -27.88
N PRO A 213 25.72 23.63 -29.09
CA PRO A 213 24.94 23.94 -30.29
C PRO A 213 23.98 22.79 -30.68
N SER A 214 24.30 21.55 -30.32
CA SER A 214 23.42 20.40 -30.54
C SER A 214 22.16 20.42 -29.66
N ALA A 215 22.11 21.21 -28.58
CA ALA A 215 20.90 21.36 -27.76
C ALA A 215 19.86 22.31 -28.41
N MET A 216 20.24 23.05 -29.45
CA MET A 216 19.40 24.01 -30.20
C MET A 216 18.65 25.00 -29.29
N LEU A 217 19.31 25.45 -28.21
CA LEU A 217 18.75 26.44 -27.29
C LEU A 217 19.03 27.87 -27.79
N VAL A 218 18.07 28.77 -27.60
CA VAL A 218 18.14 30.16 -28.06
C VAL A 218 18.13 31.11 -26.87
N GLY A 219 18.94 32.17 -26.92
CA GLY A 219 18.94 33.22 -25.90
C GLY A 219 19.68 32.88 -24.61
N VAL A 220 20.61 31.93 -24.62
CA VAL A 220 21.47 31.64 -23.45
C VAL A 220 22.47 32.78 -23.25
N GLN A 221 22.49 33.39 -22.05
CA GLN A 221 23.43 34.45 -21.67
C GLN A 221 24.41 33.94 -20.59
N GLU A 222 25.71 33.98 -20.84
CA GLU A 222 26.73 33.49 -19.89
C GLU A 222 26.69 34.21 -18.54
N SER A 223 26.32 35.50 -18.53
CA SER A 223 26.17 36.31 -17.32
C SER A 223 25.05 35.83 -16.37
N LEU A 224 24.10 35.01 -16.86
CA LEU A 224 22.95 34.51 -16.09
C LEU A 224 23.09 33.05 -15.64
N GLY A 225 24.32 32.52 -15.64
CA GLY A 225 24.58 31.13 -15.29
C GLY A 225 24.02 30.68 -13.93
N ALA A 226 24.24 31.46 -12.87
CA ALA A 226 23.75 31.11 -11.53
C ALA A 226 22.21 31.10 -11.44
N PRO A 227 21.49 32.13 -11.96
CA PRO A 227 20.04 32.10 -12.09
C PRO A 227 19.49 30.93 -12.92
N TYR A 228 20.14 30.55 -14.03
CA TYR A 228 19.73 29.38 -14.81
C TYR A 228 19.86 28.08 -14.03
N GLN A 229 20.97 27.90 -13.30
CA GLN A 229 21.20 26.72 -12.48
C GLN A 229 20.12 26.55 -11.40
N GLU A 230 19.77 27.63 -10.69
CA GLU A 230 18.75 27.59 -9.64
C GLU A 230 17.37 27.21 -10.20
N GLU A 231 16.97 27.82 -11.32
CA GLU A 231 15.67 27.58 -11.94
C GLU A 231 15.56 26.18 -12.55
N LEU A 232 16.60 25.70 -13.24
CA LEU A 232 16.63 24.36 -13.82
C LEU A 232 16.65 23.27 -12.73
N CYS A 233 17.37 23.49 -11.61
CA CYS A 233 17.30 22.61 -10.45
C CYS A 233 15.88 22.53 -9.88
N ARG A 234 15.19 23.68 -9.74
CA ARG A 234 13.81 23.72 -9.24
C ARG A 234 12.86 22.97 -10.19
N ALA A 235 12.91 23.28 -11.49
CA ALA A 235 12.05 22.65 -12.49
C ALA A 235 12.26 21.13 -12.54
N LYS A 236 13.51 20.67 -12.44
CA LYS A 236 13.84 19.24 -12.40
C LYS A 236 13.33 18.57 -11.13
N GLY A 237 13.44 19.23 -9.98
CA GLY A 237 12.89 18.74 -8.71
C GLY A 237 11.37 18.58 -8.74
N GLU A 238 10.65 19.56 -9.29
CA GLU A 238 9.19 19.50 -9.45
C GLU A 238 8.77 18.37 -10.39
N LYS A 239 9.51 18.16 -11.49
CA LYS A 239 9.24 17.08 -12.44
C LYS A 239 9.46 15.70 -11.81
N ALA A 240 10.55 15.51 -11.07
CA ALA A 240 10.82 14.26 -10.37
C ALA A 240 9.76 13.92 -9.31
N GLU A 241 9.25 14.91 -8.57
CA GLU A 241 8.15 14.71 -7.61
C GLU A 241 6.84 14.37 -8.32
N ASN A 242 6.56 14.98 -9.47
CA ASN A 242 5.39 14.65 -10.28
C ASN A 242 5.48 13.23 -10.89
N GLY A 243 6.66 12.79 -11.30
CA GLY A 243 6.92 11.40 -11.75
C GLY A 243 6.65 10.37 -10.65
N LYS A 244 7.13 10.63 -9.42
CA LYS A 244 6.86 9.78 -8.24
C LYS A 244 5.36 9.65 -7.95
N ASN A 245 4.59 10.73 -8.14
CA ASN A 245 3.14 10.71 -7.98
C ASN A 245 2.42 9.85 -9.04
N ARG A 246 3.02 9.67 -10.23
CA ARG A 246 2.46 8.87 -11.34
C ARG A 246 2.73 7.37 -11.21
N HIS A 247 3.90 6.98 -10.69
CA HIS A 247 4.26 5.56 -10.45
C HIS A 247 3.52 4.90 -9.28
N LEU A 248 2.80 5.66 -8.45
CA LEU A 248 1.93 5.10 -7.39
C LEU A 248 0.67 4.38 -7.93
N GLN A 249 0.38 4.44 -9.25
CA GLN A 249 -0.81 3.83 -9.87
C GLN A 249 -0.57 2.62 -10.80
N LYS A 250 0.67 2.18 -11.11
CA LYS A 250 0.93 0.97 -11.93
C LYS A 250 2.18 0.19 -11.44
N ILE A 251 2.16 -1.14 -11.61
CA ILE A 251 3.31 -2.07 -11.41
C ILE A 251 3.98 -2.34 -12.78
N PRO A 252 5.16 -3.01 -12.86
CA PRO A 252 6.50 -2.45 -12.99
C PRO A 252 7.07 -2.71 -14.40
N ASP A 253 7.32 -1.67 -15.19
CA ASP A 253 8.17 -1.77 -16.37
C ASP A 253 9.01 -0.50 -16.44
N GLY A 254 10.24 -0.56 -15.91
CA GLY A 254 11.31 0.44 -16.03
C GLY A 254 11.00 1.84 -15.50
N GLU A 255 11.84 2.37 -14.61
CA GLU A 255 11.86 3.83 -14.42
C GLU A 255 12.22 4.48 -15.76
N ASP A 256 11.27 5.20 -16.37
CA ASP A 256 11.54 5.94 -17.58
C ASP A 256 12.41 7.15 -17.23
N ILE A 257 13.63 7.21 -17.78
CA ILE A 257 14.61 8.28 -17.54
C ILE A 257 14.01 9.66 -17.87
N TYR A 258 13.02 9.71 -18.76
CA TYR A 258 12.28 10.92 -19.13
C TYR A 258 11.34 11.46 -18.04
N ASP A 259 10.95 10.67 -17.04
CA ASP A 259 10.14 11.13 -15.90
C ASP A 259 10.97 11.97 -14.90
N ARG A 260 12.31 11.89 -14.96
CA ARG A 260 13.24 12.64 -14.10
C ARG A 260 14.05 13.71 -14.83
N CYS A 261 14.22 13.58 -16.15
CA CYS A 261 14.99 14.53 -16.96
C CYS A 261 14.09 15.63 -17.56
N LEU A 262 14.58 16.86 -17.58
CA LEU A 262 13.95 17.96 -18.32
C LEU A 262 14.12 17.74 -19.84
N THR A 263 13.07 18.03 -20.59
CA THR A 263 13.07 18.05 -22.06
C THR A 263 13.63 19.36 -22.58
N GLN A 264 14.02 19.39 -23.86
CA GLN A 264 14.52 20.60 -24.53
C GLN A 264 13.57 21.81 -24.37
N ALA A 265 12.26 21.58 -24.51
CA ALA A 265 11.26 22.64 -24.42
C ALA A 265 11.12 23.20 -22.99
N GLU A 266 11.22 22.34 -21.98
CA GLU A 266 11.21 22.75 -20.58
C GLU A 266 12.47 23.57 -20.25
N ILE A 267 13.64 23.13 -20.71
CA ILE A 267 14.91 23.85 -20.55
C ILE A 267 14.84 25.23 -21.23
N GLN A 268 14.34 25.30 -22.46
CA GLN A 268 14.15 26.57 -23.18
C GLN A 268 13.14 27.48 -22.47
N GLY A 269 12.06 26.92 -21.92
CA GLY A 269 11.08 27.67 -21.13
C GLY A 269 11.68 28.29 -19.88
N SER A 270 12.52 27.55 -19.15
CA SER A 270 13.24 28.05 -17.98
C SER A 270 14.24 29.16 -18.35
N ILE A 271 14.98 29.02 -19.44
CA ILE A 271 15.91 30.06 -19.94
C ILE A 271 15.15 31.35 -20.25
N ASN A 272 14.06 31.25 -21.03
CA ASN A 272 13.24 32.40 -21.38
C ASN A 272 12.67 33.09 -20.14
N TRP A 273 12.24 32.32 -19.14
CA TRP A 273 11.70 32.85 -17.89
C TRP A 273 12.76 33.63 -17.09
N VAL A 274 13.97 33.08 -16.93
CA VAL A 274 15.07 33.75 -16.24
C VAL A 274 15.48 35.03 -16.98
N ASN A 275 15.58 34.97 -18.31
CA ASN A 275 15.90 36.13 -19.14
C ASN A 275 14.88 37.24 -19.01
N THR A 276 13.59 36.89 -19.11
CA THR A 276 12.50 37.87 -18.99
C THR A 276 12.49 38.48 -17.59
N ARG A 277 12.69 37.66 -16.55
CA ARG A 277 12.76 38.14 -15.17
C ARG A 277 13.93 39.10 -14.97
N ARG A 278 15.12 38.79 -15.50
CA ARG A 278 16.27 39.69 -15.39
C ARG A 278 16.08 40.99 -16.17
N ALA A 279 15.53 40.93 -17.37
CA ALA A 279 15.21 42.13 -18.16
C ALA A 279 14.24 43.04 -17.39
N LEU A 280 13.24 42.48 -16.71
CA LEU A 280 12.34 43.24 -15.85
C LEU A 280 13.03 43.82 -14.61
N GLU A 281 13.91 43.07 -13.95
CA GLU A 281 14.70 43.58 -12.82
C GLU A 281 15.60 44.75 -13.24
N MET A 282 16.21 44.70 -14.43
CA MET A 282 17.00 45.81 -14.96
C MET A 282 16.13 47.04 -15.29
N VAL A 283 14.91 46.81 -15.79
CA VAL A 283 13.92 47.89 -15.98
C VAL A 283 13.55 48.51 -14.62
N ASP A 284 13.32 47.69 -13.60
CA ASP A 284 13.06 48.16 -12.23
C ASP A 284 14.25 48.95 -11.65
N ASP A 285 15.49 48.50 -11.86
CA ASP A 285 16.70 49.21 -11.46
C ASP A 285 16.83 50.58 -12.18
N ALA A 286 16.46 50.66 -13.46
CA ALA A 286 16.45 51.90 -14.22
C ALA A 286 15.33 52.87 -13.78
N LEU A 287 14.18 52.35 -13.34
CA LEU A 287 13.13 53.13 -12.70
C LEU A 287 13.60 53.72 -11.36
N GLU A 288 14.39 52.97 -10.57
CA GLU A 288 15.00 53.48 -9.33
C GLU A 288 16.06 54.55 -9.59
N ALA A 289 16.89 54.35 -10.60
CA ALA A 289 17.94 55.28 -11.00
C ALA A 289 17.39 56.57 -11.66
N GLN A 290 16.09 56.62 -11.96
CA GLN A 290 15.42 57.75 -12.63
C GLN A 290 16.11 58.16 -13.94
N ASP A 291 16.54 57.16 -14.73
CA ASP A 291 17.23 57.39 -16.00
C ASP A 291 16.32 57.05 -17.19
N PRO A 292 15.75 58.07 -17.89
CA PRO A 292 14.84 57.86 -19.01
C PRO A 292 15.52 57.18 -20.21
N GLN A 293 16.81 57.44 -20.41
CA GLN A 293 17.53 56.99 -21.60
C GLN A 293 17.97 55.54 -21.48
N THR A 294 18.42 55.14 -20.28
CA THR A 294 18.69 53.74 -19.95
C THR A 294 17.41 52.92 -19.91
N LEU A 295 16.32 53.45 -19.34
CA LEU A 295 15.01 52.79 -19.34
C LEU A 295 14.50 52.54 -20.77
N TYR A 296 14.60 53.51 -21.67
CA TYR A 296 14.18 53.33 -23.07
C TYR A 296 14.98 52.21 -23.76
N HIS A 297 16.30 52.16 -23.55
CA HIS A 297 17.14 51.11 -24.13
C HIS A 297 16.80 49.72 -23.58
N LEU A 298 16.48 49.61 -22.28
CA LEU A 298 16.07 48.35 -21.66
C LEU A 298 14.68 47.90 -22.12
N LEU A 299 13.75 48.83 -22.33
CA LEU A 299 12.42 48.52 -22.88
C LEU A 299 12.47 48.05 -24.34
N GLN A 300 13.53 48.41 -25.09
CA GLN A 300 13.78 47.91 -26.45
C GLN A 300 14.34 46.49 -26.50
N ASP A 301 14.64 45.86 -25.36
CA ASP A 301 15.18 44.51 -25.33
C ASP A 301 14.22 43.53 -26.05
N PRO A 302 14.71 42.78 -27.06
CA PRO A 302 13.89 41.83 -27.81
C PRO A 302 13.21 40.76 -26.93
N ILE A 303 13.73 40.50 -25.72
CA ILE A 303 13.15 39.56 -24.75
C ILE A 303 11.82 40.08 -24.19
N LEU A 304 11.65 41.40 -24.02
CA LEU A 304 10.41 42.01 -23.50
C LEU A 304 9.31 42.15 -24.57
N ALA A 305 9.65 41.95 -25.84
CA ALA A 305 8.75 41.94 -26.99
C ALA A 305 7.84 43.19 -27.14
N LEU A 306 8.24 44.34 -26.58
CA LEU A 306 7.52 45.60 -26.67
C LEU A 306 7.68 46.19 -28.08
N LYS A 307 6.56 46.48 -28.75
CA LYS A 307 6.53 47.07 -30.10
C LYS A 307 6.13 48.54 -30.02
N SER A 308 6.62 49.34 -30.97
CA SER A 308 6.22 50.75 -31.16
C SER A 308 6.68 51.74 -30.07
N LEU A 309 7.83 51.49 -29.42
CA LEU A 309 8.45 52.41 -28.46
C LEU A 309 9.03 53.65 -29.15
N ARG A 310 8.53 54.85 -28.80
CA ARG A 310 9.02 56.13 -29.36
C ARG A 310 10.04 56.78 -28.43
N ARG A 311 11.23 57.09 -28.95
CA ARG A 311 12.32 57.71 -28.17
C ARG A 311 11.92 59.05 -27.55
N GLU A 312 11.08 59.81 -28.23
CA GLU A 312 10.56 61.10 -27.78
C GLU A 312 9.71 61.00 -26.49
N ASN A 313 9.15 59.82 -26.21
CA ASN A 313 8.29 59.58 -25.05
C ASN A 313 9.03 58.91 -23.88
N ALA A 314 10.36 58.83 -23.92
CA ALA A 314 11.16 58.16 -22.88
C ALA A 314 10.91 58.73 -21.47
N GLY A 315 10.80 60.06 -21.35
CA GLY A 315 10.44 60.72 -20.09
C GLY A 315 9.03 60.35 -19.61
N TRP A 316 8.06 60.30 -20.52
CA TRP A 316 6.69 59.90 -20.18
C TRP A 316 6.61 58.42 -19.75
N TYR A 317 7.38 57.54 -20.39
CA TYR A 317 7.47 56.14 -19.96
C TYR A 317 8.05 56.00 -18.56
N LEU A 318 9.08 56.79 -18.22
CA LEU A 318 9.67 56.83 -16.88
C LEU A 318 8.63 57.30 -15.84
N ASP A 319 7.95 58.40 -16.11
CA ASP A 319 6.97 58.99 -15.19
C ASP A 319 5.78 58.05 -14.95
N GLN A 320 5.24 57.47 -16.02
CA GLN A 320 4.08 56.56 -15.93
C GLN A 320 4.43 55.25 -15.21
N LEU A 321 5.56 54.62 -15.54
CA LEU A 321 5.97 53.36 -14.91
C LEU A 321 6.39 53.56 -13.45
N SER A 322 6.95 54.73 -13.10
CA SER A 322 7.24 55.09 -11.71
C SER A 322 5.96 55.30 -10.90
N ALA A 323 4.97 56.00 -11.45
CA ALA A 323 3.66 56.18 -10.82
C ALA A 323 2.93 54.84 -10.60
N ASP A 324 2.89 53.98 -11.62
CA ASP A 324 2.27 52.65 -11.54
C ASP A 324 2.97 51.77 -10.48
N ARG A 325 4.29 51.90 -10.33
CA ARG A 325 5.08 51.20 -9.32
C ARG A 325 4.77 51.69 -7.90
N GLU A 326 4.67 52.99 -7.69
CA GLU A 326 4.29 53.58 -6.40
C GLU A 326 2.86 53.21 -5.99
N GLU A 327 1.92 53.25 -6.93
CA GLU A 327 0.54 52.82 -6.70
C GLU A 327 0.48 51.34 -6.28
N LYS A 328 1.25 50.48 -6.94
CA LYS A 328 1.36 49.05 -6.61
C LYS A 328 2.06 48.80 -5.28
N ALA A 329 3.00 49.66 -4.87
CA ALA A 329 3.66 49.61 -3.57
C ALA A 329 2.74 50.04 -2.42
N LEU A 330 1.91 51.06 -2.64
CA LEU A 330 0.88 51.52 -1.68
C LEU A 330 -0.21 50.46 -1.45
N VAL A 331 -0.57 49.69 -2.49
CA VAL A 331 -1.47 48.53 -2.37
C VAL A 331 -0.84 47.40 -1.55
N ARG A 332 0.49 47.20 -1.59
CA ARG A 332 1.22 46.22 -0.77
C ARG A 332 1.33 46.61 0.71
N GLN A 333 1.33 47.90 1.05
CA GLN A 333 1.42 48.40 2.43
C GLN A 333 0.05 48.57 3.12
N GLY A 334 -1.06 48.22 2.48
CA GLY A 334 -2.38 48.19 3.12
C GLY A 334 -2.97 49.55 3.49
N LYS A 335 -2.45 50.67 2.94
CA LYS A 335 -2.91 52.03 3.29
C LYS A 335 -4.04 52.61 2.43
N TYR A 336 -4.53 51.90 1.41
CA TYR A 336 -5.82 52.22 0.78
C TYR A 336 -6.87 51.18 1.18
N CYS A 337 -7.53 51.44 2.30
CA CYS A 337 -8.85 50.90 2.58
C CYS A 337 -9.89 51.89 2.06
N GLN A 338 -10.85 51.37 1.28
CA GLN A 338 -12.14 51.99 0.95
C GLN A 338 -12.10 53.25 0.07
N ILE A 339 -12.10 53.03 -1.24
CA ILE A 339 -12.96 53.83 -2.12
C ILE A 339 -13.95 52.84 -2.76
N PRO A 340 -15.28 53.00 -2.55
CA PRO A 340 -16.28 52.23 -3.27
C PRO A 340 -16.17 52.51 -4.77
N TRP A 341 -16.07 51.45 -5.57
CA TRP A 341 -15.94 51.53 -7.03
C TRP A 341 -17.18 52.10 -7.75
N GLU A 342 -18.23 52.46 -7.02
CA GLU A 342 -19.45 53.10 -7.54
C GLU A 342 -19.22 54.54 -8.03
N HIS A 343 -18.13 55.21 -7.63
CA HIS A 343 -17.81 56.56 -8.11
C HIS A 343 -17.06 56.59 -9.47
N PHE A 344 -16.62 55.45 -10.01
CA PHE A 344 -15.96 55.39 -11.32
C PHE A 344 -16.87 54.84 -12.43
N VAL A 345 -18.10 54.45 -12.12
CA VAL A 345 -19.08 53.93 -13.08
C VAL A 345 -20.41 54.70 -12.97
N HIS A 346 -20.39 56.02 -13.17
CA HIS A 346 -21.54 56.78 -13.67
C HIS A 346 -21.06 58.21 -14.02
N PRO A 347 -20.92 58.52 -15.32
CA PRO A 347 -21.96 59.36 -15.92
C PRO A 347 -22.28 58.96 -17.37
N LEU A 348 -23.11 57.93 -17.56
CA LEU A 348 -23.72 57.64 -18.87
C LEU A 348 -25.18 57.14 -18.70
N LYS A 349 -26.02 57.88 -17.97
CA LYS A 349 -27.49 57.67 -18.00
C LYS A 349 -28.35 58.94 -17.88
N SER A 350 -27.79 60.13 -18.06
CA SER A 350 -28.61 61.35 -18.11
C SER A 350 -28.20 62.23 -19.28
N SER A 351 -29.13 62.30 -20.25
CA SER A 351 -29.24 63.28 -21.35
C SER A 351 -28.35 63.03 -22.59
N PRO A 352 -28.91 62.99 -23.81
CA PRO A 352 -28.12 62.80 -25.03
C PRO A 352 -27.47 64.14 -25.43
N PRO A 353 -26.17 64.18 -25.79
CA PRO A 353 -25.66 65.24 -26.64
C PRO A 353 -25.79 64.83 -28.10
N CYS A 354 -26.04 65.83 -28.94
CA CYS A 354 -26.37 65.77 -30.35
C CYS A 354 -25.42 64.93 -31.23
N PRO A 355 -25.89 64.43 -32.40
CA PRO A 355 -25.08 63.67 -33.34
C PRO A 355 -24.09 64.61 -34.07
N GLY A 356 -22.87 64.69 -33.55
CA GLY A 356 -21.76 65.36 -34.20
C GLY A 356 -20.60 65.51 -33.21
N PHE A 357 -19.48 64.83 -33.49
CA PHE A 357 -18.29 64.66 -32.64
C PHE A 357 -18.36 63.53 -31.60
N LEU A 358 -18.17 62.30 -32.08
CA LEU A 358 -17.55 61.24 -31.28
C LEU A 358 -16.04 61.35 -31.51
N ASP A 359 -15.32 61.79 -30.47
CA ASP A 359 -13.87 61.96 -30.47
C ASP A 359 -13.19 60.58 -30.58
N ASN A 360 -12.35 60.36 -31.59
CA ASN A 360 -11.67 59.08 -31.88
C ASN A 360 -10.91 58.52 -30.66
N ARG A 361 -10.47 59.40 -29.75
CA ARG A 361 -9.78 59.02 -28.51
C ARG A 361 -10.64 58.20 -27.54
N PHE A 362 -11.96 58.40 -27.52
CA PHE A 362 -12.85 57.65 -26.62
C PHE A 362 -13.07 56.22 -27.12
N VAL A 363 -13.15 56.03 -28.44
CA VAL A 363 -13.26 54.70 -29.07
C VAL A 363 -11.95 53.93 -28.91
N GLU A 364 -10.80 54.57 -29.14
CA GLU A 364 -9.47 53.97 -28.94
C GLU A 364 -9.22 53.57 -27.47
N SER A 365 -9.69 54.38 -26.50
CA SER A 365 -9.56 54.06 -25.06
C SER A 365 -10.45 52.88 -24.65
N LEU A 366 -11.64 52.76 -25.24
CA LEU A 366 -12.56 51.64 -24.99
C LEU A 366 -12.03 50.35 -25.63
N GLU A 367 -11.47 50.42 -26.83
CA GLU A 367 -10.80 49.29 -27.50
C GLU A 367 -9.55 48.84 -26.73
N PHE A 368 -8.75 49.77 -26.21
CA PHE A 368 -7.61 49.45 -25.35
C PHE A 368 -8.06 48.74 -24.06
N TYR A 369 -9.12 49.21 -23.41
CA TYR A 369 -9.68 48.57 -22.22
C TYR A 369 -10.22 47.16 -22.53
N LEU A 370 -10.99 47.00 -23.61
CA LEU A 370 -11.54 45.72 -24.07
C LEU A 370 -10.44 44.71 -24.44
N ASN A 371 -9.38 45.16 -25.10
CA ASN A 371 -8.21 44.35 -25.44
C ASN A 371 -7.39 43.98 -24.19
N SER A 372 -7.44 44.79 -23.13
CA SER A 372 -6.71 44.60 -21.88
C SER A 372 -7.48 43.84 -20.79
N VAL A 373 -8.79 43.57 -20.97
CA VAL A 373 -9.63 42.85 -19.99
C VAL A 373 -9.01 41.50 -19.61
N ALA A 374 -8.46 40.77 -20.58
CA ALA A 374 -7.82 39.47 -20.33
C ALA A 374 -6.58 39.59 -19.41
N ALA A 375 -5.80 40.66 -19.56
CA ALA A 375 -4.65 40.95 -18.70
C ALA A 375 -5.11 41.40 -17.30
N VAL A 376 -6.13 42.25 -17.22
CA VAL A 376 -6.73 42.70 -15.96
C VAL A 376 -7.30 41.52 -15.17
N VAL A 377 -8.01 40.58 -15.82
CA VAL A 377 -8.52 39.36 -15.18
C VAL A 377 -7.39 38.49 -14.64
N LYS A 378 -6.28 38.34 -15.39
CA LYS A 378 -5.09 37.60 -14.92
C LYS A 378 -4.43 38.26 -13.71
N ILE A 379 -4.28 39.58 -13.72
CA ILE A 379 -3.72 40.37 -12.61
C ILE A 379 -4.64 40.29 -11.38
N GLN A 380 -5.96 40.47 -11.58
CA GLN A 380 -6.95 40.32 -10.52
C GLN A 380 -6.96 38.90 -9.93
N ALA A 381 -6.86 37.87 -10.76
CA ALA A 381 -6.75 36.49 -10.31
C ALA A 381 -5.46 36.27 -9.49
N PHE A 382 -4.33 36.81 -9.94
CA PHE A 382 -3.06 36.74 -9.22
C PHE A 382 -3.10 37.45 -7.86
N VAL A 383 -3.65 38.68 -7.81
CA VAL A 383 -3.79 39.44 -6.55
C VAL A 383 -4.74 38.74 -5.59
N ARG A 384 -5.89 38.24 -6.07
CA ARG A 384 -6.83 37.44 -5.26
C ARG A 384 -6.18 36.16 -4.74
N ALA A 385 -5.37 35.49 -5.56
CA ALA A 385 -4.64 34.28 -5.17
C ALA A 385 -3.56 34.56 -4.13
N ASN A 386 -2.79 35.65 -4.29
CA ASN A 386 -1.74 36.00 -3.34
C ASN A 386 -2.34 36.42 -1.98
N LYS A 387 -3.42 37.22 -1.98
CA LYS A 387 -4.17 37.56 -0.77
C LYS A 387 -4.78 36.31 -0.09
N ALA A 388 -5.31 35.37 -0.87
CA ALA A 388 -5.78 34.09 -0.33
C ALA A 388 -4.65 33.26 0.31
N ARG A 389 -3.45 33.29 -0.28
CA ARG A 389 -2.26 32.59 0.24
C ARG A 389 -1.77 33.20 1.55
N GLU A 390 -1.84 34.51 1.68
CA GLU A 390 -1.48 35.23 2.90
C GLU A 390 -2.49 34.99 4.03
N ASP A 391 -3.79 35.10 3.74
CA ASP A 391 -4.84 34.72 4.70
C ASP A 391 -4.69 33.25 5.14
N TYR A 392 -4.31 32.37 4.22
CA TYR A 392 -4.04 30.96 4.54
C TYR A 392 -2.81 30.80 5.45
N ARG A 393 -1.72 31.53 5.19
CA ARG A 393 -0.52 31.53 6.07
C ARG A 393 -0.86 32.03 7.47
N MET A 394 -1.68 33.08 7.58
CA MET A 394 -2.18 33.57 8.87
C MET A 394 -3.02 32.51 9.58
N LEU A 395 -3.91 31.82 8.87
CA LEU A 395 -4.69 30.71 9.42
C LEU A 395 -3.81 29.59 9.95
N VAL A 396 -2.66 29.26 9.35
CA VAL A 396 -1.82 28.14 9.78
C VAL A 396 -0.83 28.53 10.89
N ARG A 397 -0.23 29.72 10.83
CA ARG A 397 0.88 30.12 11.71
C ARG A 397 0.44 30.89 12.96
N CYS A 398 -0.63 31.67 12.89
CA CYS A 398 -1.04 32.49 14.04
C CYS A 398 -1.85 31.66 15.04
N ARG A 399 -1.51 31.66 16.33
CA ARG A 399 -2.33 30.98 17.36
C ARG A 399 -3.76 31.54 17.42
N GLU A 400 -3.95 32.81 17.07
CA GLU A 400 -5.25 33.50 17.08
C GLU A 400 -5.47 34.22 15.75
N PRO A 401 -6.07 33.56 14.73
CA PRO A 401 -6.34 34.20 13.46
C PRO A 401 -7.54 35.17 13.59
N PRO A 402 -7.53 36.30 12.86
CA PRO A 402 -8.63 37.26 12.90
C PRO A 402 -9.92 36.65 12.33
N LEU A 403 -11.07 37.13 12.81
CA LEU A 403 -12.40 36.59 12.45
C LEU A 403 -12.67 36.61 10.94
N ARG A 404 -12.14 37.63 10.24
CA ARG A 404 -12.18 37.72 8.77
C ARG A 404 -11.55 36.51 8.07
N VAL A 405 -10.42 36.02 8.59
CA VAL A 405 -9.71 34.86 8.06
C VAL A 405 -10.47 33.58 8.38
N ILE A 406 -10.95 33.42 9.62
CA ILE A 406 -11.78 32.26 10.02
C ILE A 406 -13.03 32.16 9.15
N ARG A 407 -13.75 33.28 8.94
CA ARG A 407 -14.94 33.35 8.08
C ARG A 407 -14.66 32.96 6.64
N ARG A 408 -13.57 33.48 6.06
CA ARG A 408 -13.16 33.15 4.68
C ARG A 408 -12.93 31.64 4.50
N PHE A 409 -12.41 30.95 5.51
CA PHE A 409 -12.13 29.51 5.47
C PHE A 409 -13.19 28.64 6.18
N ALA A 410 -14.27 29.22 6.71
CA ALA A 410 -15.30 28.48 7.44
C ALA A 410 -16.04 27.46 6.57
N HIS A 411 -16.14 27.71 5.26
CA HIS A 411 -16.68 26.74 4.29
C HIS A 411 -15.87 25.44 4.23
N LEU A 412 -14.60 25.43 4.65
CA LEU A 412 -13.78 24.22 4.69
C LEU A 412 -14.18 23.25 5.81
N LEU A 413 -14.92 23.73 6.82
CA LEU A 413 -15.54 22.90 7.85
C LEU A 413 -16.73 22.11 7.30
N GLU A 414 -17.36 22.59 6.23
CA GLU A 414 -18.45 21.88 5.59
C GLU A 414 -17.94 20.59 4.95
N GLN A 415 -18.67 19.51 5.16
CA GLN A 415 -18.39 18.21 4.58
C GLN A 415 -18.86 18.24 3.12
N SER A 416 -17.96 17.99 2.18
CA SER A 416 -18.30 17.90 0.77
C SER A 416 -18.89 16.53 0.43
N GLN A 417 -19.66 16.43 -0.65
CA GLN A 417 -20.13 15.13 -1.19
C GLN A 417 -18.95 14.19 -1.52
N ARG A 418 -17.80 14.75 -1.87
CA ARG A 418 -16.57 13.99 -2.04
C ARG A 418 -16.05 13.42 -0.73
N ASP A 419 -16.16 14.15 0.38
CA ASP A 419 -15.75 13.65 1.70
C ASP A 419 -16.61 12.47 2.17
N THR A 420 -17.90 12.46 1.83
CA THR A 420 -18.79 11.34 2.16
C THR A 420 -18.53 10.15 1.25
N GLN A 421 -18.27 10.37 -0.04
CA GLN A 421 -17.88 9.29 -0.96
C GLN A 421 -16.54 8.65 -0.58
N GLU A 422 -15.51 9.46 -0.26
CA GLU A 422 -14.21 8.97 0.23
C GLU A 422 -14.38 8.15 1.53
N GLU A 423 -15.31 8.53 2.41
CA GLU A 423 -15.61 7.79 3.65
C GLU A 423 -16.32 6.45 3.38
N VAL A 424 -17.31 6.43 2.48
CA VAL A 424 -17.99 5.19 2.07
C VAL A 424 -17.01 4.22 1.41
N GLU A 425 -16.10 4.72 0.56
CA GLU A 425 -15.04 3.91 -0.02
C GLU A 425 -14.12 3.34 1.08
N LEU A 426 -13.75 4.17 2.07
CA LEU A 426 -12.90 3.75 3.18
C LEU A 426 -13.55 2.62 3.99
N LEU A 427 -14.83 2.75 4.34
CA LEU A 427 -15.59 1.70 5.03
C LEU A 427 -15.66 0.42 4.19
N GLY A 428 -15.94 0.55 2.89
CA GLY A 428 -15.98 -0.61 1.98
C GLY A 428 -14.63 -1.32 1.82
N LEU A 429 -13.51 -0.60 1.89
CA LEU A 429 -12.17 -1.18 1.89
C LEU A 429 -11.80 -1.82 3.23
N GLN A 430 -12.23 -1.24 4.35
CA GLN A 430 -12.04 -1.83 5.69
C GLN A 430 -12.77 -3.16 5.83
N GLU A 431 -14.01 -3.27 5.32
CA GLU A 431 -14.75 -4.53 5.26
C GLU A 431 -13.96 -5.60 4.48
N LYS A 432 -13.52 -5.25 3.27
CA LYS A 432 -12.72 -6.14 2.42
C LYS A 432 -11.41 -6.55 3.09
N LEU A 433 -10.82 -5.66 3.90
CA LEU A 433 -9.58 -5.94 4.64
C LEU A 433 -9.83 -6.95 5.74
N ALA A 434 -10.83 -6.74 6.60
CA ALA A 434 -11.15 -7.64 7.69
C ALA A 434 -11.47 -9.06 7.19
N ARG A 435 -12.33 -9.17 6.16
CA ARG A 435 -12.64 -10.43 5.48
C ARG A 435 -11.40 -11.03 4.81
N GLY A 436 -10.57 -10.16 4.24
CA GLY A 436 -9.30 -10.48 3.60
C GLY A 436 -8.33 -11.21 4.54
N ILE A 437 -8.10 -10.62 5.72
CA ILE A 437 -7.20 -11.13 6.77
C ILE A 437 -7.70 -12.47 7.31
N ARG A 438 -8.99 -12.58 7.66
CA ARG A 438 -9.55 -13.83 8.22
C ARG A 438 -9.45 -15.00 7.26
N SER A 439 -9.87 -14.81 6.00
CA SER A 439 -9.77 -15.87 4.97
C SER A 439 -8.31 -16.31 4.78
N ASN A 440 -7.35 -15.38 4.82
CA ASN A 440 -5.93 -15.73 4.74
C ASN A 440 -5.43 -16.48 5.99
N GLN A 441 -5.83 -16.07 7.20
CA GLN A 441 -5.47 -16.78 8.45
C GLN A 441 -6.05 -18.19 8.50
N GLN A 442 -7.28 -18.37 8.01
CA GLN A 442 -7.90 -19.68 7.90
C GLN A 442 -7.14 -20.59 6.94
N LEU A 443 -6.81 -20.09 5.74
CA LEU A 443 -5.99 -20.82 4.76
C LEU A 443 -4.62 -21.21 5.33
N GLU A 444 -3.98 -20.30 6.08
CA GLU A 444 -2.71 -20.57 6.75
C GLU A 444 -2.83 -21.65 7.83
N SER A 445 -3.87 -21.60 8.67
CA SER A 445 -4.12 -22.64 9.67
C SER A 445 -4.37 -24.00 9.03
N ASP A 446 -5.11 -24.02 7.92
CA ASP A 446 -5.41 -25.24 7.18
C ASP A 446 -4.17 -25.82 6.48
N LEU A 447 -3.30 -24.96 5.94
CA LEU A 447 -2.00 -25.35 5.38
C LEU A 447 -1.06 -25.90 6.45
N ASN A 448 -0.96 -25.25 7.61
CA ASN A 448 -0.17 -25.75 8.73
C ASN A 448 -0.67 -27.13 9.21
N LEU A 449 -1.99 -27.35 9.23
CA LEU A 449 -2.56 -28.65 9.56
C LEU A 449 -2.21 -29.70 8.49
N MET A 450 -2.15 -29.30 7.21
CA MET A 450 -1.67 -30.15 6.12
C MET A 450 -0.20 -30.52 6.31
N ASP A 451 0.66 -29.56 6.64
CA ASP A 451 2.09 -29.79 6.89
C ASP A 451 2.32 -30.75 8.06
N ILE A 452 1.57 -30.58 9.15
CA ILE A 452 1.60 -31.51 10.28
C ILE A 452 1.18 -32.91 9.82
N LYS A 453 0.10 -33.02 9.04
CA LYS A 453 -0.37 -34.32 8.52
C LYS A 453 0.63 -34.95 7.56
N ILE A 454 1.19 -34.21 6.61
CA ILE A 454 2.25 -34.69 5.71
C ILE A 454 3.48 -35.12 6.53
N GLY A 455 3.89 -34.34 7.52
CA GLY A 455 4.98 -34.70 8.44
C GLY A 455 4.69 -35.96 9.26
N LEU A 456 3.44 -36.16 9.70
CA LEU A 456 3.02 -37.39 10.38
C LEU A 456 2.93 -38.59 9.42
N LEU A 457 2.58 -38.37 8.16
CA LEU A 457 2.59 -39.38 7.11
C LEU A 457 4.02 -39.83 6.79
N VAL A 458 4.96 -38.90 6.66
CA VAL A 458 6.40 -39.20 6.53
C VAL A 458 6.91 -39.97 7.74
N LYS A 459 6.41 -39.67 8.94
CA LYS A 459 6.71 -40.41 10.18
C LYS A 459 5.88 -41.70 10.36
N ASN A 460 5.13 -42.12 9.33
CA ASN A 460 4.28 -43.32 9.31
C ASN A 460 3.22 -43.40 10.43
N ARG A 461 2.73 -42.25 10.93
CA ARG A 461 1.74 -42.18 12.03
C ARG A 461 0.29 -41.98 11.60
N ILE A 462 0.03 -41.70 10.32
CA ILE A 462 -1.32 -41.55 9.74
C ILE A 462 -1.39 -42.13 8.32
N THR A 463 -2.60 -42.45 7.85
CA THR A 463 -2.80 -43.03 6.51
C THR A 463 -2.83 -41.95 5.42
N LEU A 464 -2.39 -42.31 4.19
CA LEU A 464 -2.48 -41.41 3.02
C LEU A 464 -3.91 -40.95 2.73
N GLN A 465 -4.92 -41.78 3.06
CA GLN A 465 -6.33 -41.43 2.89
C GLN A 465 -6.78 -40.28 3.81
N GLU A 466 -6.26 -40.17 5.03
CA GLU A 466 -6.57 -39.07 5.97
C GLU A 466 -5.96 -37.73 5.53
N VAL A 467 -4.83 -37.75 4.83
CA VAL A 467 -4.22 -36.57 4.24
C VAL A 467 -5.01 -36.12 3.00
N VAL A 468 -5.41 -37.09 2.16
CA VAL A 468 -6.21 -36.84 0.95
C VAL A 468 -7.62 -36.34 1.26
N SER A 469 -8.28 -36.83 2.32
CA SER A 469 -9.61 -36.34 2.72
C SER A 469 -9.56 -34.87 3.14
N HIS A 470 -8.52 -34.47 3.87
CA HIS A 470 -8.31 -33.08 4.27
C HIS A 470 -8.05 -32.16 3.07
N CYS A 471 -7.28 -32.62 2.07
CA CYS A 471 -7.09 -31.89 0.80
C CYS A 471 -8.41 -31.68 0.04
N LYS A 472 -9.28 -32.70 -0.01
CA LYS A 472 -10.58 -32.60 -0.69
C LYS A 472 -11.48 -31.55 -0.04
N THR A 473 -11.48 -31.47 1.29
CA THR A 473 -12.21 -30.44 2.05
C THR A 473 -11.69 -29.04 1.71
N LEU A 474 -10.37 -28.86 1.58
CA LEU A 474 -9.78 -27.57 1.21
C LEU A 474 -10.12 -27.14 -0.22
N THR A 475 -10.13 -28.07 -1.18
CA THR A 475 -10.55 -27.77 -2.56
C THR A 475 -12.03 -27.43 -2.66
N LYS A 476 -12.88 -28.09 -1.85
CA LYS A 476 -14.31 -27.80 -1.80
C LYS A 476 -14.54 -26.39 -1.27
N LYS A 477 -13.90 -26.02 -0.15
CA LYS A 477 -13.93 -24.66 0.41
C LYS A 477 -13.39 -23.60 -0.57
N ASN A 478 -12.29 -23.87 -1.27
CA ASN A 478 -11.74 -22.96 -2.30
C ASN A 478 -12.69 -22.77 -3.49
N LYS A 479 -13.45 -23.81 -3.86
CA LYS A 479 -14.44 -23.76 -4.96
C LYS A 479 -15.71 -23.02 -4.52
N GLU A 480 -16.13 -23.20 -3.28
CA GLU A 480 -17.24 -22.48 -2.64
C GLU A 480 -16.93 -20.98 -2.43
N GLU A 481 -15.70 -20.62 -2.04
CA GLU A 481 -15.22 -19.22 -2.01
C GLU A 481 -15.13 -18.57 -3.40
N LEU A 482 -14.97 -19.37 -4.46
CA LEU A 482 -14.99 -18.89 -5.84
C LEU A 482 -16.42 -18.67 -6.34
N SER A 483 -17.36 -19.55 -5.98
CA SER A 483 -18.77 -19.41 -6.32
C SER A 483 -19.45 -18.27 -5.56
N SER A 484 -19.14 -18.09 -4.26
CA SER A 484 -19.64 -16.94 -3.48
C SER A 484 -19.14 -15.59 -3.99
N ARG A 485 -18.03 -15.57 -4.73
CA ARG A 485 -17.54 -14.38 -5.46
C ARG A 485 -18.26 -14.09 -6.78
N MET A 486 -18.98 -15.07 -7.34
CA MET A 486 -19.81 -14.89 -8.54
C MET A 486 -21.26 -14.54 -8.19
N ASP A 487 -21.73 -14.84 -6.97
CA ASP A 487 -23.09 -14.55 -6.46
C ASP A 487 -23.19 -13.26 -5.61
N VAL A 488 -22.38 -12.23 -5.90
CA VAL A 488 -22.45 -10.93 -5.19
C VAL A 488 -23.77 -10.19 -5.47
N SER A 489 -24.60 -10.65 -6.41
CA SER A 489 -25.91 -10.08 -6.72
C SER A 489 -27.08 -10.61 -5.88
N GLN A 490 -26.91 -11.62 -5.01
CA GLN A 490 -28.06 -12.21 -4.28
C GLN A 490 -27.95 -12.38 -2.75
N GLU A 491 -26.83 -12.11 -2.09
CA GLU A 491 -26.73 -12.21 -0.62
C GLU A 491 -26.80 -10.85 0.12
N ASN A 492 -27.56 -9.90 -0.42
CA ASN A 492 -28.03 -8.73 0.33
C ASN A 492 -29.45 -8.95 0.87
N ASN A 493 -29.77 -10.16 1.35
CA ASN A 493 -30.84 -10.34 2.35
C ASN A 493 -30.31 -9.84 3.70
N GLY A 494 -30.06 -8.53 3.74
CA GLY A 494 -29.58 -7.83 4.91
C GLY A 494 -30.57 -7.94 6.06
N LEU A 495 -30.07 -7.53 7.22
CA LEU A 495 -30.69 -7.32 8.54
C LEU A 495 -32.14 -6.73 8.56
N LYS A 496 -32.69 -6.35 7.40
CA LYS A 496 -34.08 -5.95 7.14
C LYS A 496 -35.10 -7.10 7.31
N ALA A 497 -34.69 -8.38 7.27
CA ALA A 497 -35.56 -9.53 7.53
C ALA A 497 -35.58 -10.01 9.00
N LEU A 498 -34.91 -9.30 9.92
CA LEU A 498 -34.86 -9.67 11.34
C LEU A 498 -36.08 -9.14 12.13
N SER A 499 -36.58 -9.94 13.08
CA SER A 499 -37.66 -9.54 14.00
C SER A 499 -37.27 -8.31 14.84
N LYS A 500 -38.27 -7.55 15.33
CA LYS A 500 -38.07 -6.34 16.15
C LYS A 500 -37.19 -6.59 17.38
N GLU A 501 -37.30 -7.76 17.99
CA GLU A 501 -36.50 -8.19 19.14
C GLU A 501 -35.02 -8.42 18.77
N LYS A 502 -34.74 -9.02 17.61
CA LYS A 502 -33.36 -9.26 17.15
C LYS A 502 -32.61 -7.98 16.79
N ARG A 503 -33.32 -6.97 16.26
CA ARG A 503 -32.72 -5.65 16.02
C ARG A 503 -32.34 -4.94 17.31
N LYS A 504 -33.23 -4.96 18.32
CA LYS A 504 -32.93 -4.42 19.66
C LYS A 504 -31.74 -5.12 20.32
N ALA A 505 -31.65 -6.45 20.19
CA ALA A 505 -30.50 -7.19 20.70
C ALA A 505 -29.18 -6.77 20.01
N LEU A 506 -29.18 -6.63 18.68
CA LEU A 506 -28.01 -6.16 17.93
C LEU A 506 -27.62 -4.71 18.26
N GLU A 507 -28.59 -3.82 18.49
CA GLU A 507 -28.36 -2.47 18.99
C GLU A 507 -27.74 -2.47 20.39
N ALA A 508 -28.20 -3.35 21.28
CA ALA A 508 -27.59 -3.52 22.60
C ALA A 508 -26.13 -4.00 22.51
N TYR A 509 -25.82 -4.94 21.60
CA TYR A 509 -24.44 -5.35 21.32
C TYR A 509 -23.58 -4.20 20.75
N GLN A 510 -24.16 -3.30 19.94
CA GLN A 510 -23.43 -2.11 19.45
C GLN A 510 -23.00 -1.21 20.61
N HIS A 511 -23.88 -1.00 21.59
CA HIS A 511 -23.55 -0.22 22.79
C HIS A 511 -22.49 -0.91 23.65
N LEU A 512 -22.59 -2.23 23.85
CA LEU A 512 -21.61 -3.01 24.60
C LEU A 512 -20.21 -2.95 23.96
N PHE A 513 -20.10 -3.22 22.66
CA PHE A 513 -18.79 -3.21 21.99
C PHE A 513 -18.19 -1.81 21.89
N TYR A 514 -19.01 -0.76 21.78
CA TYR A 514 -18.52 0.62 21.87
C TYR A 514 -17.91 0.92 23.25
N HIS A 515 -18.57 0.48 24.33
CA HIS A 515 -18.05 0.62 25.68
C HIS A 515 -16.74 -0.15 25.87
N LEU A 516 -16.65 -1.39 25.36
CA LEU A 516 -15.41 -2.18 25.42
C LEU A 516 -14.24 -1.59 24.61
N GLN A 517 -14.52 -0.86 23.52
CA GLN A 517 -13.50 -0.15 22.75
C GLN A 517 -12.96 1.10 23.48
N THR A 518 -13.86 1.86 24.10
CA THR A 518 -13.54 3.15 24.71
C THR A 518 -12.99 3.01 26.13
N GLN A 519 -13.36 1.94 26.84
CA GLN A 519 -12.86 1.63 28.18
C GLN A 519 -11.93 0.42 28.15
N PRO A 520 -10.60 0.62 28.02
CA PRO A 520 -9.65 -0.48 27.90
C PRO A 520 -9.51 -1.32 29.18
N VAL A 521 -9.94 -0.80 30.34
CA VAL A 521 -9.80 -1.46 31.65
C VAL A 521 -10.57 -2.78 31.69
N CYS A 522 -11.79 -2.81 31.15
CA CYS A 522 -12.64 -4.01 31.15
C CYS A 522 -11.99 -5.14 30.34
N LEU A 523 -11.54 -4.84 29.12
CA LEU A 523 -10.85 -5.83 28.28
C LEU A 523 -9.49 -6.23 28.86
N ALA A 524 -8.72 -5.30 29.44
CA ALA A 524 -7.45 -5.58 30.09
C ALA A 524 -7.60 -6.58 31.24
N ARG A 525 -8.60 -6.37 32.12
CA ARG A 525 -8.92 -7.31 33.21
C ARG A 525 -9.41 -8.65 32.68
N LEU A 526 -10.21 -8.66 31.62
CA LEU A 526 -10.67 -9.91 30.99
C LEU A 526 -9.50 -10.74 30.46
N LEU A 527 -8.51 -10.11 29.81
CA LEU A 527 -7.30 -10.79 29.35
C LEU A 527 -6.52 -11.45 30.50
N MET A 528 -6.60 -10.90 31.71
CA MET A 528 -5.96 -11.46 32.91
C MET A 528 -6.74 -12.63 33.53
N GLN A 529 -8.00 -12.86 33.17
CA GLN A 529 -8.77 -14.01 33.65
C GLN A 529 -8.64 -15.24 32.73
N MET A 530 -8.14 -15.05 31.50
CA MET A 530 -8.06 -16.15 30.55
C MET A 530 -6.92 -17.13 30.86
N PRO A 531 -7.17 -18.45 30.77
CA PRO A 531 -6.11 -19.45 30.91
C PRO A 531 -5.14 -19.37 29.72
N PRO A 532 -3.83 -19.56 29.95
CA PRO A 532 -2.86 -19.65 28.85
C PRO A 532 -3.18 -20.88 28.01
N ASN A 533 -3.37 -20.71 26.68
CA ASN A 533 -3.31 -21.72 25.59
C ASN A 533 -4.40 -21.50 24.51
N LYS A 534 -5.62 -22.02 24.69
CA LYS A 534 -6.68 -21.99 23.66
C LYS A 534 -7.52 -20.71 23.71
N SER A 535 -7.82 -20.25 24.92
CA SER A 535 -8.61 -19.04 25.16
C SER A 535 -7.92 -17.76 24.67
N THR A 536 -6.59 -17.75 24.66
CA THR A 536 -5.82 -16.57 24.26
C THR A 536 -5.81 -16.33 22.75
N LYS A 537 -5.80 -17.38 21.93
CA LYS A 537 -5.96 -17.23 20.46
C LYS A 537 -7.35 -16.71 20.09
N PHE A 538 -8.37 -17.17 20.83
CA PHE A 538 -9.72 -16.64 20.69
C PHE A 538 -9.78 -15.16 21.08
N MET A 539 -9.22 -14.78 22.23
CA MET A 539 -9.16 -13.38 22.64
C MET A 539 -8.32 -12.51 21.69
N GLU A 540 -7.26 -13.04 21.10
CA GLU A 540 -6.52 -12.38 20.02
C GLU A 540 -7.44 -12.07 18.82
N SER A 541 -8.23 -13.06 18.36
CA SER A 541 -9.20 -12.87 17.28
C SER A 541 -10.26 -11.82 17.62
N VAL A 542 -10.82 -11.89 18.83
CA VAL A 542 -11.83 -10.95 19.31
C VAL A 542 -11.27 -9.54 19.44
N VAL A 543 -10.13 -9.36 20.12
CA VAL A 543 -9.51 -8.03 20.28
C VAL A 543 -9.12 -7.45 18.93
N PHE A 544 -8.55 -8.23 18.01
CA PHE A 544 -8.19 -7.69 16.70
C PHE A 544 -9.42 -7.39 15.84
N SER A 545 -10.47 -8.21 15.90
CA SER A 545 -11.73 -7.93 15.20
C SER A 545 -12.46 -6.71 15.78
N LEU A 546 -12.53 -6.58 17.11
CA LEU A 546 -13.16 -5.44 17.78
C LEU A 546 -12.50 -4.12 17.42
N TYR A 547 -11.18 -4.10 17.25
CA TYR A 547 -10.44 -2.91 16.85
C TYR A 547 -10.14 -2.88 15.34
N ASN A 548 -10.89 -3.65 14.52
CA ASN A 548 -10.74 -3.77 13.06
C ASN A 548 -9.27 -3.81 12.58
N TYR A 549 -8.42 -4.59 13.25
CA TYR A 549 -7.00 -4.72 12.96
C TYR A 549 -6.24 -3.38 12.92
N ALA A 550 -6.69 -2.41 13.73
CA ALA A 550 -6.21 -1.03 13.80
C ALA A 550 -6.31 -0.26 12.47
N SER A 551 -7.23 -0.62 11.57
CA SER A 551 -7.30 -0.09 10.21
C SER A 551 -7.32 1.44 10.14
N SER A 552 -8.01 2.09 11.08
CA SER A 552 -8.05 3.55 11.24
C SER A 552 -7.11 4.06 12.34
N PRO A 553 -6.70 5.35 12.33
CA PRO A 553 -5.95 5.96 13.42
C PRO A 553 -6.67 5.90 14.77
N ARG A 554 -8.01 6.05 14.77
CA ARG A 554 -8.84 5.91 15.98
C ARG A 554 -8.68 4.53 16.59
N GLU A 555 -8.89 3.48 15.80
CA GLU A 555 -8.77 2.10 16.27
C GLU A 555 -7.34 1.76 16.69
N ALA A 556 -6.33 2.28 15.95
CA ALA A 556 -4.93 2.11 16.32
C ALA A 556 -4.58 2.77 17.66
N TYR A 557 -5.12 3.96 17.91
CA TYR A 557 -4.99 4.66 19.19
C TYR A 557 -5.65 3.87 20.32
N LEU A 558 -6.91 3.49 20.18
CA LEU A 558 -7.64 2.76 21.22
C LEU A 558 -7.02 1.38 21.48
N LEU A 559 -6.57 0.66 20.44
CA LEU A 559 -5.87 -0.62 20.60
C LEU A 559 -4.54 -0.45 21.34
N LEU A 560 -3.82 0.65 21.07
CA LEU A 560 -2.56 0.94 21.76
C LEU A 560 -2.79 1.29 23.23
N GLN A 561 -3.87 2.01 23.55
CA GLN A 561 -4.30 2.26 24.92
C GLN A 561 -4.67 0.97 25.65
N LEU A 562 -5.36 0.04 24.97
CA LEU A 562 -5.62 -1.29 25.50
C LEU A 562 -4.31 -2.04 25.79
N PHE A 563 -3.35 -2.06 24.86
CA PHE A 563 -2.06 -2.70 25.09
C PHE A 563 -1.27 -2.06 26.24
N GLN A 564 -1.29 -0.73 26.35
CA GLN A 564 -0.67 -0.03 27.47
C GLN A 564 -1.29 -0.47 28.80
N ARG A 565 -2.62 -0.36 28.93
CA ARG A 565 -3.31 -0.70 30.18
C ARG A 565 -3.19 -2.17 30.52
N ALA A 566 -3.34 -3.06 29.54
CA ALA A 566 -3.21 -4.50 29.72
C ALA A 566 -1.78 -4.90 30.11
N LEU A 567 -0.75 -4.28 29.53
CA LEU A 567 0.64 -4.55 29.88
C LEU A 567 0.96 -4.09 31.30
N GLN A 568 0.48 -2.90 31.68
CA GLN A 568 0.62 -2.39 33.05
C GLN A 568 -0.05 -3.34 34.06
N GLU A 569 -1.27 -3.80 33.76
CA GLU A 569 -2.00 -4.74 34.60
C GLU A 569 -1.31 -6.11 34.70
N GLU A 570 -0.79 -6.63 33.57
CA GLU A 570 -0.06 -7.90 33.53
C GLU A 570 1.23 -7.83 34.36
N ILE A 571 2.00 -6.74 34.22
CA ILE A 571 3.22 -6.53 35.00
C ILE A 571 2.86 -6.35 36.47
N ALA A 572 1.83 -5.57 36.82
CA ALA A 572 1.44 -5.33 38.20
C ALA A 572 0.98 -6.60 38.91
N SER A 573 0.13 -7.41 38.27
CA SER A 573 -0.56 -8.54 38.91
C SER A 573 0.15 -9.90 38.78
N ARG A 574 0.84 -10.18 37.65
CA ARG A 574 1.36 -11.52 37.35
C ARG A 574 2.88 -11.67 37.46
N VAL A 575 3.63 -10.57 37.35
CA VAL A 575 5.10 -10.62 37.35
C VAL A 575 5.63 -10.34 38.75
N THR A 576 6.24 -11.32 39.40
CA THR A 576 6.91 -11.11 40.70
C THR A 576 8.41 -10.89 40.55
N GLN A 577 9.01 -11.45 39.50
CA GLN A 577 10.43 -11.34 39.19
C GLN A 577 10.67 -11.04 37.72
N LEU A 578 11.71 -10.24 37.41
CA LEU A 578 12.06 -9.88 36.02
C LEU A 578 12.33 -11.10 35.13
N ARG A 579 12.83 -12.21 35.69
CA ARG A 579 13.15 -13.44 34.95
C ARG A 579 11.90 -14.10 34.37
N GLU A 580 10.73 -13.95 34.99
CA GLU A 580 9.47 -14.55 34.53
C GLU A 580 9.01 -14.00 33.17
N ILE A 581 9.34 -12.74 32.86
CA ILE A 581 9.05 -12.16 31.54
C ILE A 581 9.97 -12.74 30.46
N LEU A 582 11.21 -13.08 30.83
CA LEU A 582 12.19 -13.67 29.94
C LEU A 582 11.86 -15.13 29.62
N THR A 583 11.53 -15.93 30.65
CA THR A 583 11.28 -17.38 30.52
C THR A 583 9.81 -17.73 30.25
N GLY A 584 8.89 -16.88 30.67
CA GLY A 584 7.45 -17.13 30.57
C GLY A 584 6.85 -16.79 29.22
N ASN A 585 5.53 -16.96 29.11
CA ASN A 585 4.73 -16.59 27.93
C ASN A 585 3.68 -15.53 28.30
N PRO A 586 4.11 -14.28 28.60
CA PRO A 586 3.21 -13.18 28.89
C PRO A 586 2.19 -13.00 27.77
N THR A 587 0.91 -12.98 28.15
CA THR A 587 -0.22 -12.95 27.22
C THR A 587 -0.17 -11.67 26.41
N VAL A 588 -0.02 -10.51 27.06
CA VAL A 588 -0.09 -9.20 26.37
C VAL A 588 1.08 -9.04 25.42
N ILE A 589 2.29 -9.40 25.84
CA ILE A 589 3.48 -9.36 24.98
C ILE A 589 3.30 -10.27 23.76
N ARG A 590 2.77 -11.48 23.93
CA ARG A 590 2.50 -12.38 22.79
C ARG A 590 1.46 -11.77 21.84
N MET A 591 0.39 -11.18 22.36
CA MET A 591 -0.64 -10.51 21.55
C MET A 591 -0.06 -9.35 20.75
N VAL A 592 0.75 -8.48 21.38
CA VAL A 592 1.40 -7.35 20.71
C VAL A 592 2.32 -7.83 19.58
N VAL A 593 3.16 -8.84 19.86
CA VAL A 593 4.07 -9.41 18.86
C VAL A 593 3.30 -10.07 17.72
N SER A 594 2.24 -10.83 18.02
CA SER A 594 1.35 -11.46 17.03
C SER A 594 0.70 -10.41 16.11
N PHE A 595 0.19 -9.32 16.68
CA PHE A 595 -0.46 -8.23 15.95
C PHE A 595 0.49 -7.56 14.95
N TYR A 596 1.66 -7.13 15.41
CA TYR A 596 2.62 -6.43 14.57
C TYR A 596 3.32 -7.35 13.56
N ARG A 597 3.25 -8.68 13.71
CA ARG A 597 3.73 -9.63 12.70
C ARG A 597 2.74 -9.86 11.56
N ASN A 598 1.45 -10.05 11.88
CA ASN A 598 0.52 -10.67 10.94
C ASN A 598 -0.22 -9.70 9.98
N ALA A 599 -0.50 -8.45 10.38
CA ALA A 599 -1.41 -7.57 9.60
C ALA A 599 -0.78 -6.27 9.09
N ARG A 600 0.26 -5.75 9.76
CA ARG A 600 0.86 -4.44 9.44
C ARG A 600 2.39 -4.39 9.42
N GLY A 601 3.09 -5.37 9.99
CA GLY A 601 4.57 -5.37 10.05
C GLY A 601 5.27 -6.31 9.07
N GLN A 602 4.55 -6.93 8.13
CA GLN A 602 5.17 -7.68 7.03
C GLN A 602 6.07 -6.78 6.15
N ASN A 603 5.83 -5.46 6.14
CA ASN A 603 6.77 -4.52 5.51
C ASN A 603 7.99 -4.21 6.41
N ALA A 604 7.83 -4.14 7.73
CA ALA A 604 8.91 -3.70 8.62
C ALA A 604 10.01 -4.76 8.72
N LEU A 605 9.67 -6.01 9.04
CA LEU A 605 10.67 -7.09 9.16
C LEU A 605 11.36 -7.36 7.82
N ARG A 606 10.62 -7.34 6.71
CA ARG A 606 11.17 -7.43 5.36
C ARG A 606 12.14 -6.28 5.06
N GLN A 607 11.79 -5.03 5.38
CA GLN A 607 12.67 -3.87 5.15
C GLN A 607 13.93 -3.83 6.05
N ILE A 608 13.95 -4.58 7.15
CA ILE A 608 15.08 -4.67 8.09
C ILE A 608 15.98 -5.86 7.74
N LEU A 609 15.40 -7.02 7.46
CA LEU A 609 16.10 -8.31 7.40
C LEU A 609 16.20 -8.91 6.00
N ALA A 610 15.47 -8.41 4.99
CA ALA A 610 15.45 -9.07 3.67
C ALA A 610 16.83 -9.10 2.99
N GLU A 611 17.56 -7.99 2.99
CA GLU A 611 18.89 -7.88 2.38
C GLU A 611 19.92 -8.85 3.02
N PRO A 612 20.16 -8.82 4.36
CA PRO A 612 21.12 -9.73 4.98
C PRO A 612 20.69 -11.21 4.92
N VAL A 613 19.37 -11.49 4.93
CA VAL A 613 18.89 -12.87 4.72
C VAL A 613 19.15 -13.31 3.27
N GLN A 614 18.87 -12.48 2.27
CA GLN A 614 19.12 -12.82 0.87
C GLN A 614 20.61 -13.11 0.62
N GLU A 615 21.53 -12.36 1.21
CA GLU A 615 22.97 -12.62 1.09
C GLU A 615 23.34 -14.06 1.51
N VAL A 616 22.82 -14.51 2.66
CA VAL A 616 23.03 -15.88 3.16
C VAL A 616 22.37 -16.94 2.27
N LEU A 617 21.27 -16.61 1.60
CA LEU A 617 20.57 -17.54 0.70
C LEU A 617 21.23 -17.67 -0.67
N HIS A 618 21.91 -16.63 -1.16
CA HIS A 618 22.59 -16.66 -2.45
C HIS A 618 23.92 -17.43 -2.38
N ASP A 619 24.60 -17.42 -1.23
CA ASP A 619 25.84 -18.19 -1.05
C ASP A 619 25.54 -19.68 -0.78
N ARG A 620 25.70 -20.51 -1.82
CA ARG A 620 25.54 -21.97 -1.75
C ARG A 620 26.75 -22.70 -1.16
N SER A 621 27.88 -22.03 -1.04
CA SER A 621 29.13 -22.61 -0.52
C SER A 621 29.29 -22.39 0.99
N LEU A 622 28.51 -21.47 1.55
CA LEU A 622 28.53 -21.14 2.97
C LEU A 622 28.03 -22.31 3.82
N SER A 623 28.92 -22.85 4.66
CA SER A 623 28.61 -23.85 5.67
C SER A 623 29.16 -23.39 7.01
N ILE A 624 28.27 -22.87 7.87
CA ILE A 624 28.63 -22.47 9.23
C ILE A 624 28.37 -23.66 10.15
N ARG A 625 29.44 -24.29 10.62
CA ARG A 625 29.38 -25.34 11.65
C ARG A 625 30.16 -24.87 12.86
N THR A 626 29.49 -24.87 14.01
CA THR A 626 30.07 -24.42 15.29
C THR A 626 30.48 -25.59 16.19
N SER A 627 30.01 -26.82 15.90
CA SER A 627 30.34 -28.02 16.67
C SER A 627 31.60 -28.72 16.13
N PRO A 628 32.66 -28.92 16.96
CA PRO A 628 33.88 -29.60 16.53
C PRO A 628 33.64 -31.04 16.06
N VAL A 629 32.68 -31.74 16.66
CA VAL A 629 32.34 -33.13 16.30
C VAL A 629 31.67 -33.21 14.92
N GLU A 630 30.82 -32.23 14.59
CA GLU A 630 30.17 -32.16 13.27
C GLU A 630 31.15 -31.77 12.16
N ILE A 631 32.13 -30.92 12.48
CA ILE A 631 33.22 -30.57 11.55
C ILE A 631 34.09 -31.81 11.30
N TYR A 632 34.47 -32.52 12.35
CA TYR A 632 35.27 -33.74 12.25
C TYR A 632 34.56 -34.84 11.45
N ARG A 633 33.26 -35.09 11.70
CA ARG A 633 32.46 -36.04 10.90
C ARG A 633 32.34 -35.59 9.44
N GLY A 634 32.14 -34.29 9.20
CA GLY A 634 32.10 -33.74 7.85
C GLY A 634 33.41 -33.95 7.09
N TRP A 635 34.53 -33.71 7.77
CA TRP A 635 35.87 -33.96 7.21
C TRP A 635 36.10 -35.43 6.88
N ILE A 636 35.75 -36.36 7.77
CA ILE A 636 35.83 -37.80 7.48
C ILE A 636 34.98 -38.17 6.27
N ASN A 637 33.72 -37.72 6.23
CA ASN A 637 32.81 -38.02 5.13
C ASN A 637 33.34 -37.50 3.79
N GLU A 638 33.94 -36.30 3.77
CA GLU A 638 34.59 -35.75 2.58
C GLU A 638 35.79 -36.60 2.14
N MET A 639 36.65 -37.02 3.08
CA MET A 639 37.81 -37.86 2.78
C MET A 639 37.40 -39.24 2.24
N GLU A 640 36.38 -39.87 2.82
CA GLU A 640 35.87 -41.17 2.37
C GLU A 640 35.17 -41.08 1.02
N CYS A 641 34.42 -40.00 0.77
CA CYS A 641 33.79 -39.73 -0.54
C CYS A 641 34.82 -39.49 -1.65
N GLN A 642 35.93 -38.80 -1.36
CA GLN A 642 36.98 -38.51 -2.34
C GLN A 642 37.90 -39.71 -2.60
N SER A 643 38.21 -40.49 -1.57
CA SER A 643 39.12 -41.65 -1.67
C SER A 643 38.41 -42.95 -2.06
N GLY A 644 37.10 -43.07 -1.81
CA GLY A 644 36.32 -44.29 -1.99
C GLY A 644 36.69 -45.42 -1.04
N GLN A 645 37.54 -45.15 -0.04
CA GLN A 645 38.04 -46.12 0.94
C GLN A 645 37.71 -45.65 2.37
N LYS A 646 37.54 -46.61 3.29
CA LYS A 646 37.22 -46.33 4.69
C LYS A 646 38.38 -45.62 5.38
N SER A 647 38.11 -44.54 6.10
CA SER A 647 39.13 -43.85 6.88
C SER A 647 39.60 -44.68 8.07
N HIS A 648 40.85 -44.50 8.49
CA HIS A 648 41.40 -45.12 9.71
C HIS A 648 40.99 -44.39 11.00
N LEU A 649 40.24 -43.29 10.87
CA LEU A 649 39.85 -42.43 11.98
C LEU A 649 38.55 -42.91 12.65
N PRO A 650 38.40 -42.82 13.99
CA PRO A 650 37.19 -43.23 14.68
C PRO A 650 36.02 -42.27 14.39
N TYR A 651 34.82 -42.79 14.11
CA TYR A 651 33.63 -41.98 13.78
C TYR A 651 32.97 -41.27 14.98
N ASN A 652 33.15 -41.82 16.18
CA ASN A 652 32.64 -41.24 17.42
C ASN A 652 33.83 -40.73 18.25
N VAL A 653 33.90 -39.42 18.42
CA VAL A 653 34.95 -38.72 19.16
C VAL A 653 34.31 -37.71 20.11
N THR A 654 34.99 -37.41 21.21
CA THR A 654 34.60 -36.31 22.09
C THR A 654 34.98 -34.95 21.47
N PRO A 655 34.34 -33.83 21.87
CA PRO A 655 34.71 -32.51 21.36
C PRO A 655 36.20 -32.16 21.56
N GLN A 656 36.80 -32.60 22.68
CA GLN A 656 38.21 -32.40 22.97
C GLN A 656 39.13 -33.21 22.04
N GLN A 657 38.75 -34.46 21.72
CA GLN A 657 39.49 -35.30 20.78
C GLN A 657 39.38 -34.77 19.34
N ALA A 658 38.20 -34.29 18.94
CA ALA A 658 37.99 -33.65 17.64
C ALA A 658 38.86 -32.40 17.48
N LEU A 659 38.95 -31.57 18.51
CA LEU A 659 39.81 -30.38 18.55
C LEU A 659 41.31 -30.71 18.60
N GLY A 660 41.70 -31.96 18.88
CA GLY A 660 43.10 -32.39 18.81
C GLY A 660 43.64 -32.44 17.37
N HIS A 661 42.77 -32.41 16.35
CA HIS A 661 43.17 -32.40 14.95
C HIS A 661 43.31 -30.97 14.39
N PRO A 662 44.46 -30.61 13.79
CA PRO A 662 44.71 -29.24 13.29
C PRO A 662 43.77 -28.84 12.16
N GLU A 663 43.33 -29.78 11.32
CA GLU A 663 42.36 -29.53 10.24
C GLU A 663 40.98 -29.14 10.78
N VAL A 664 40.56 -29.72 11.91
CA VAL A 664 39.28 -29.39 12.56
C VAL A 664 39.34 -28.00 13.18
N GLN A 665 40.45 -27.63 13.82
CA GLN A 665 40.68 -26.29 14.35
C GLN A 665 40.66 -25.24 13.24
N ARG A 666 41.40 -25.47 12.15
CA ARG A 666 41.42 -24.56 10.99
C ARG A 666 40.03 -24.34 10.40
N ARG A 667 39.26 -25.41 10.19
CA ARG A 667 37.89 -25.31 9.64
C ARG A 667 36.93 -24.62 10.61
N LEU A 668 37.13 -24.80 11.92
CA LEU A 668 36.36 -24.10 12.96
C LEU A 668 36.65 -22.60 12.94
N ASP A 669 37.93 -22.19 12.88
CA ASP A 669 38.33 -20.77 12.85
C ASP A 669 37.76 -20.04 11.64
N ILE A 670 37.83 -20.66 10.45
CA ILE A 670 37.22 -20.11 9.22
C ILE A 670 35.70 -19.98 9.40
N SER A 671 35.05 -20.99 9.97
CA SER A 671 33.60 -20.99 10.21
C SER A 671 33.18 -19.90 11.20
N LEU A 672 33.97 -19.67 12.25
CA LEU A 672 33.75 -18.60 13.24
C LEU A 672 33.96 -17.21 12.62
N GLY A 673 35.00 -17.04 11.79
CA GLY A 673 35.22 -15.80 11.05
C GLY A 673 34.02 -15.43 10.16
N HIS A 674 33.53 -16.37 9.36
CA HIS A 674 32.34 -16.16 8.53
C HIS A 674 31.09 -15.85 9.38
N LEU A 675 30.90 -16.55 10.50
CA LEU A 675 29.77 -16.33 11.40
C LEU A 675 29.78 -14.91 12.00
N LEU A 676 30.93 -14.41 12.42
CA LEU A 676 31.05 -13.06 12.99
C LEU A 676 30.81 -11.97 11.95
N VAL A 677 31.34 -12.12 10.74
CA VAL A 677 31.11 -11.18 9.64
C VAL A 677 29.61 -11.10 9.31
N LEU A 678 28.95 -12.25 9.19
CA LEU A 678 27.50 -12.28 8.93
C LEU A 678 26.71 -11.71 10.12
N ALA A 679 27.07 -12.05 11.36
CA ALA A 679 26.41 -11.49 12.53
C ALA A 679 26.53 -9.96 12.59
N ASP A 680 27.67 -9.38 12.23
CA ASP A 680 27.87 -7.92 12.22
C ASP A 680 27.07 -7.24 11.08
N ARG A 681 26.90 -7.91 9.93
CA ARG A 681 26.00 -7.43 8.85
C ARG A 681 24.55 -7.37 9.31
N PHE A 682 24.05 -8.43 9.93
CA PHE A 682 22.70 -8.46 10.50
C PHE A 682 22.54 -7.41 11.62
N LEU A 683 23.53 -7.29 12.50
CA LEU A 683 23.54 -6.30 13.56
C LEU A 683 23.46 -4.88 12.98
N SER A 684 24.30 -4.54 12.02
CA SER A 684 24.32 -3.22 11.38
C SER A 684 22.98 -2.87 10.75
N ALA A 685 22.34 -3.81 10.04
CA ALA A 685 21.03 -3.62 9.45
C ALA A 685 19.92 -3.39 10.50
N ILE A 686 20.00 -4.08 11.65
CA ILE A 686 19.06 -3.88 12.78
C ILE A 686 19.28 -2.51 13.41
N LEU A 687 20.53 -2.15 13.73
CA LEU A 687 20.88 -0.91 14.42
C LEU A 687 20.52 0.34 13.59
N SER A 688 20.67 0.29 12.27
CA SER A 688 20.34 1.42 11.37
C SER A 688 18.84 1.58 11.09
N SER A 689 18.00 0.66 11.58
CA SER A 689 16.60 0.56 11.17
C SER A 689 15.59 0.86 12.30
N VAL A 690 15.98 1.61 13.32
CA VAL A 690 15.12 2.01 14.45
C VAL A 690 13.79 2.64 13.98
N ASP A 691 13.83 3.47 12.93
CA ASP A 691 12.65 4.16 12.40
C ASP A 691 11.71 3.29 11.57
N LYS A 692 12.20 2.13 11.11
CA LYS A 692 11.38 1.15 10.39
C LYS A 692 10.55 0.29 11.34
N ILE A 693 10.90 0.24 12.64
CA ILE A 693 10.14 -0.49 13.64
C ILE A 693 8.78 0.21 13.83
N PRO A 694 7.65 -0.54 13.79
CA PRO A 694 6.33 0.05 13.95
C PRO A 694 6.21 0.90 15.23
N TYR A 695 5.63 2.09 15.11
CA TYR A 695 5.42 3.03 16.22
C TYR A 695 4.85 2.34 17.47
N GLY A 696 3.80 1.53 17.32
CA GLY A 696 3.18 0.90 18.48
C GLY A 696 4.07 -0.16 19.16
N MET A 697 4.97 -0.83 18.43
CA MET A 697 5.97 -1.72 19.05
C MET A 697 6.98 -0.92 19.88
N ARG A 698 7.46 0.21 19.34
CA ARG A 698 8.36 1.12 20.05
C ARG A 698 7.70 1.75 21.29
N TYR A 699 6.42 2.14 21.17
CA TYR A 699 5.64 2.67 22.28
C TYR A 699 5.40 1.61 23.37
N VAL A 700 5.04 0.37 23.01
CA VAL A 700 4.94 -0.72 24.00
C VAL A 700 6.28 -0.98 24.69
N ALA A 701 7.41 -0.88 23.98
CA ALA A 701 8.73 -0.98 24.59
C ALA A 701 9.01 0.17 25.59
N LYS A 702 8.59 1.40 25.26
CA LYS A 702 8.65 2.57 26.17
C LYS A 702 7.81 2.33 27.43
N VAL A 703 6.56 1.87 27.28
CA VAL A 703 5.66 1.54 28.39
C VAL A 703 6.22 0.40 29.25
N LEU A 704 6.75 -0.65 28.61
CA LEU A 704 7.40 -1.77 29.30
C LEU A 704 8.57 -1.29 30.15
N LYS A 705 9.47 -0.48 29.58
CA LYS A 705 10.62 0.11 30.29
C LYS A 705 10.16 0.93 31.50
N ALA A 706 9.19 1.83 31.31
CA ALA A 706 8.68 2.69 32.38
C ALA A 706 8.04 1.88 33.52
N THR A 707 7.14 0.95 33.17
CA THR A 707 6.41 0.13 34.15
C THR A 707 7.34 -0.78 34.95
N LEU A 708 8.37 -1.35 34.31
CA LEU A 708 9.37 -2.17 35.02
C LEU A 708 10.26 -1.34 35.94
N THR A 709 10.60 -0.11 35.54
CA THR A 709 11.40 0.80 36.38
C THR A 709 10.60 1.24 37.61
N GLU A 710 9.29 1.46 37.45
CA GLU A 710 8.39 1.80 38.54
C GLU A 710 8.17 0.63 39.51
N LYS A 711 7.94 -0.59 38.98
CA LYS A 711 7.68 -1.78 39.81
C LYS A 711 8.93 -2.35 40.49
N PHE A 712 10.10 -2.22 39.86
CA PHE A 712 11.38 -2.72 40.39
C PHE A 712 12.44 -1.61 40.43
N PRO A 713 12.34 -0.64 41.36
CA PRO A 713 13.30 0.46 41.46
C PRO A 713 14.73 0.01 41.75
N ASP A 714 14.88 -1.11 42.46
CA ASP A 714 16.17 -1.69 42.86
C ASP A 714 16.86 -2.48 41.73
N ALA A 715 16.15 -2.75 40.63
CA ALA A 715 16.72 -3.50 39.51
C ALA A 715 17.73 -2.65 38.73
N SER A 716 18.81 -3.28 38.29
CA SER A 716 19.80 -2.58 37.49
C SER A 716 19.18 -2.16 36.14
N LYS A 717 19.54 -0.96 35.65
CA LYS A 717 19.12 -0.51 34.31
C LYS A 717 19.42 -1.58 33.25
N GLY A 718 20.58 -2.24 33.36
CA GLY A 718 20.99 -3.33 32.48
C GLY A 718 20.02 -4.51 32.42
N GLU A 719 19.43 -4.92 33.55
CA GLU A 719 18.44 -6.00 33.59
C GLU A 719 17.12 -5.59 32.94
N ILE A 720 16.68 -4.35 33.13
CA ILE A 720 15.48 -3.81 32.47
C ILE A 720 15.70 -3.78 30.95
N TYR A 721 16.87 -3.34 30.48
CA TYR A 721 17.22 -3.38 29.06
C TYR A 721 17.23 -4.79 28.48
N LYS A 722 17.64 -5.82 29.23
CA LYS A 722 17.55 -7.22 28.78
C LYS A 722 16.09 -7.62 28.53
N VAL A 723 15.16 -7.21 29.38
CA VAL A 723 13.72 -7.51 29.20
C VAL A 723 13.13 -6.78 27.99
N VAL A 724 13.47 -5.51 27.80
CA VAL A 724 13.00 -4.73 26.64
C VAL A 724 13.65 -5.24 25.34
N GLY A 725 14.94 -5.60 25.38
CA GLY A 725 15.64 -6.25 24.28
C GLY A 725 15.06 -7.62 23.92
N ASN A 726 14.58 -8.37 24.91
CA ASN A 726 13.86 -9.62 24.71
C ASN A 726 12.56 -9.40 23.90
N LEU A 727 11.82 -8.32 24.14
CA LEU A 727 10.64 -7.96 23.35
C LEU A 727 11.03 -7.61 21.89
N LEU A 728 11.95 -6.66 21.72
CA LEU A 728 12.27 -6.08 20.40
C LEU A 728 13.08 -7.03 19.52
N TYR A 729 14.09 -7.71 20.05
CA TYR A 729 14.93 -8.62 19.30
C TYR A 729 14.42 -10.07 19.39
N TYR A 730 14.46 -10.69 20.57
CA TYR A 730 14.21 -12.14 20.69
C TYR A 730 12.78 -12.55 20.35
N ARG A 731 11.77 -11.79 20.79
CA ARG A 731 10.37 -12.13 20.53
C ARG A 731 9.87 -11.62 19.20
N PHE A 732 10.36 -10.47 18.70
CA PHE A 732 9.87 -9.87 17.45
C PHE A 732 10.74 -10.21 16.22
N MET A 733 12.06 -10.02 16.27
CA MET A 733 12.96 -10.18 15.11
C MET A 733 13.59 -11.59 14.99
N ASN A 734 14.06 -12.19 16.08
CA ASN A 734 14.86 -13.43 16.06
C ASN A 734 14.16 -14.61 15.34
N PRO A 735 12.84 -14.88 15.53
CA PRO A 735 12.14 -15.91 14.77
C PRO A 735 12.12 -15.66 13.27
N ALA A 736 12.11 -14.40 12.84
CA ALA A 736 12.14 -14.02 11.43
C ALA A 736 13.54 -14.20 10.80
N VAL A 737 14.61 -14.14 11.61
CA VAL A 737 15.96 -14.49 11.17
C VAL A 737 16.09 -16.01 10.99
N VAL A 738 15.57 -16.80 11.93
CA VAL A 738 15.69 -18.28 11.92
C VAL A 738 14.82 -18.93 10.82
N ALA A 739 13.61 -18.42 10.62
CA ALA A 739 12.62 -18.96 9.68
C ALA A 739 12.09 -17.85 8.76
N PRO A 740 12.93 -17.30 7.87
CA PRO A 740 12.52 -16.18 7.00
C PRO A 740 11.34 -16.55 6.08
N ASP A 741 11.16 -17.84 5.79
CA ASP A 741 10.03 -18.42 5.05
C ASP A 741 8.70 -18.31 5.81
N GLY A 742 8.69 -18.57 7.12
CA GLY A 742 7.47 -18.50 7.93
C GLY A 742 7.04 -17.08 8.31
N PHE A 743 7.93 -16.08 8.13
CA PHE A 743 7.69 -14.69 8.52
C PHE A 743 7.63 -13.73 7.31
N ASP A 744 7.52 -14.25 6.08
CA ASP A 744 7.42 -13.48 4.83
C ASP A 744 8.55 -12.44 4.65
N VAL A 745 9.77 -12.75 5.14
CA VAL A 745 10.93 -11.85 5.01
C VAL A 745 11.48 -11.87 3.59
N VAL A 746 11.42 -13.02 2.92
CA VAL A 746 11.84 -13.24 1.54
C VAL A 746 10.76 -14.02 0.80
N ASP A 747 10.51 -13.67 -0.47
CA ASP A 747 9.54 -14.38 -1.30
C ASP A 747 10.15 -15.71 -1.79
N PHE A 748 9.66 -16.84 -1.28
CA PHE A 748 10.04 -18.17 -1.75
C PHE A 748 9.02 -18.69 -2.77
N SER A 749 9.46 -19.44 -3.79
CA SER A 749 8.54 -20.10 -4.72
C SER A 749 7.77 -21.23 -4.03
N ALA A 750 6.48 -21.39 -4.34
CA ALA A 750 5.65 -22.46 -3.78
C ALA A 750 6.31 -23.85 -4.02
N GLY A 751 6.74 -24.50 -2.93
CA GLY A 751 7.32 -25.84 -2.95
C GLY A 751 8.86 -25.95 -2.84
N ALA A 752 9.58 -24.84 -2.68
CA ALA A 752 11.02 -24.87 -2.38
C ALA A 752 11.27 -24.49 -0.90
N PRO A 753 11.27 -25.46 0.04
CA PRO A 753 11.60 -25.16 1.43
C PRO A 753 13.06 -24.71 1.55
N LEU A 754 13.32 -23.91 2.59
CA LEU A 754 14.68 -23.49 2.94
C LEU A 754 15.60 -24.72 3.06
N HIS A 755 16.76 -24.70 2.40
CA HIS A 755 17.69 -25.81 2.49
C HIS A 755 18.12 -26.00 3.96
N PRO A 756 18.22 -27.24 4.49
CA PRO A 756 18.59 -27.48 5.88
C PRO A 756 19.88 -26.77 6.31
N ASP A 757 20.88 -26.71 5.43
CA ASP A 757 22.13 -25.98 5.70
C ASP A 757 21.93 -24.45 5.77
N GLN A 758 21.10 -23.87 4.90
CA GLN A 758 20.76 -22.44 4.96
C GLN A 758 20.02 -22.11 6.26
N ARG A 759 19.08 -22.97 6.68
CA ARG A 759 18.39 -22.86 7.96
C ARG A 759 19.37 -22.95 9.14
N ARG A 760 20.36 -23.85 9.08
CA ARG A 760 21.40 -23.96 10.12
C ARG A 760 22.29 -22.71 10.18
N ASN A 761 22.69 -22.17 9.03
CA ASN A 761 23.50 -20.95 8.96
C ASN A 761 22.77 -19.77 9.61
N LEU A 762 21.50 -19.54 9.23
CA LEU A 762 20.66 -18.50 9.81
C LEU A 762 20.39 -18.72 11.30
N ALA A 763 20.15 -19.97 11.72
CA ALA A 763 19.98 -20.31 13.14
C ALA A 763 21.26 -20.03 13.95
N SER A 764 22.44 -20.23 13.36
CA SER A 764 23.72 -19.93 14.01
C SER A 764 23.94 -18.43 14.19
N VAL A 765 23.62 -17.63 13.16
CA VAL A 765 23.64 -16.15 13.25
C VAL A 765 22.65 -15.65 14.30
N ALA A 766 21.41 -16.14 14.26
CA ALA A 766 20.37 -15.81 15.23
C ALA A 766 20.80 -16.12 16.67
N LYS A 767 21.47 -17.26 16.88
CA LYS A 767 22.00 -17.67 18.19
C LYS A 767 23.04 -16.67 18.70
N ILE A 768 24.02 -16.28 17.89
CA ILE A 768 25.05 -15.28 18.28
C ILE A 768 24.38 -13.96 18.73
N LEU A 769 23.47 -13.45 17.90
CA LEU A 769 22.77 -12.19 18.16
C LEU A 769 21.85 -12.29 19.39
N GLN A 770 21.22 -13.45 19.62
CA GLN A 770 20.44 -13.71 20.84
C GLN A 770 21.33 -13.67 22.09
N HIS A 771 22.49 -14.32 22.05
CA HIS A 771 23.46 -14.31 23.15
C HIS A 771 23.97 -12.88 23.43
N ALA A 772 24.22 -12.09 22.38
CA ALA A 772 24.62 -10.69 22.51
C ALA A 772 23.49 -9.82 23.11
N ALA A 773 22.24 -10.00 22.66
CA ALA A 773 21.10 -9.27 23.20
C ALA A 773 20.82 -9.63 24.68
N ALA A 774 20.99 -10.90 25.06
CA ALA A 774 20.79 -11.38 26.43
C ALA A 774 21.99 -11.12 27.36
N SER A 775 23.15 -10.70 26.83
CA SER A 775 24.43 -10.64 27.54
C SER A 775 24.78 -11.98 28.19
N GLN A 776 24.66 -13.07 27.41
CA GLN A 776 24.98 -14.42 27.86
C GLN A 776 26.24 -14.92 27.15
N LEU A 777 27.31 -15.09 27.91
CA LEU A 777 28.60 -15.59 27.42
C LEU A 777 28.54 -17.12 27.20
N PHE A 778 29.39 -17.62 26.31
CA PHE A 778 29.59 -19.07 26.16
C PHE A 778 30.54 -19.57 27.26
N GLU A 779 30.11 -20.60 28.00
CA GLU A 779 30.85 -21.22 29.10
C GLU A 779 30.66 -22.76 29.08
N GLY A 780 31.53 -23.51 29.77
CA GLY A 780 31.40 -24.97 29.94
C GLY A 780 31.69 -25.81 28.69
N GLU A 781 30.74 -26.63 28.26
CA GLU A 781 30.87 -27.57 27.11
C GLU A 781 31.15 -26.87 25.76
N ASN A 782 30.90 -25.55 25.67
CA ASN A 782 31.16 -24.72 24.49
C ASN A 782 32.42 -23.85 24.61
N SER A 783 33.41 -24.25 25.41
CA SER A 783 34.65 -23.47 25.66
C SER A 783 35.41 -23.05 24.39
N HIS A 784 35.27 -23.80 23.30
CA HIS A 784 35.84 -23.48 21.99
C HIS A 784 35.24 -22.21 21.34
N LEU A 785 34.10 -21.71 21.85
CA LEU A 785 33.47 -20.46 21.39
C LEU A 785 33.87 -19.24 22.24
N ASN A 786 34.78 -19.37 23.21
CA ASN A 786 35.22 -18.25 24.05
C ASN A 786 35.79 -17.08 23.24
N VAL A 787 36.38 -17.35 22.06
CA VAL A 787 36.89 -16.31 21.13
C VAL A 787 35.78 -15.33 20.72
N VAL A 788 34.52 -15.77 20.72
CA VAL A 788 33.35 -14.96 20.35
C VAL A 788 32.88 -14.07 21.52
N ASN A 789 33.22 -14.38 22.76
CA ASN A 789 32.70 -13.67 23.94
C ASN A 789 33.04 -12.17 23.95
N GLN A 790 34.24 -11.79 23.48
CA GLN A 790 34.62 -10.38 23.33
C GLN A 790 33.66 -9.64 22.39
N TYR A 791 33.33 -10.24 21.24
CA TYR A 791 32.36 -9.68 20.29
C TYR A 791 30.96 -9.55 20.90
N LEU A 792 30.53 -10.50 21.75
CA LEU A 792 29.22 -10.45 22.41
C LEU A 792 29.12 -9.26 23.37
N GLU A 793 30.18 -8.96 24.13
CA GLU A 793 30.22 -7.82 25.06
C GLU A 793 30.14 -6.49 24.32
N GLU A 794 30.98 -6.30 23.29
CA GLU A 794 30.98 -5.09 22.45
C GLU A 794 29.62 -4.89 21.77
N THR A 795 29.02 -5.97 21.27
CA THR A 795 27.71 -5.94 20.61
C THR A 795 26.57 -5.65 21.60
N HIS A 796 26.66 -6.12 22.84
CA HIS A 796 25.66 -5.83 23.87
C HIS A 796 25.54 -4.33 24.16
N HIS A 797 26.67 -3.61 24.18
CA HIS A 797 26.67 -2.15 24.32
C HIS A 797 25.95 -1.45 23.17
N LYS A 798 26.17 -1.89 21.92
CA LYS A 798 25.46 -1.38 20.74
C LYS A 798 23.94 -1.64 20.83
N PHE A 799 23.53 -2.83 21.28
CA PHE A 799 22.12 -3.15 21.49
C PHE A 799 21.45 -2.26 22.54
N ARG A 800 22.14 -1.89 23.63
CA ARG A 800 21.59 -0.97 24.63
C ARG A 800 21.27 0.40 24.04
N ALA A 801 22.21 0.97 23.28
CA ALA A 801 22.00 2.25 22.59
C ALA A 801 20.80 2.20 21.62
N PHE A 802 20.66 1.08 20.90
CA PHE A 802 19.52 0.83 20.02
C PHE A 802 18.19 0.76 20.77
N ILE A 803 18.13 0.07 21.91
CA ILE A 803 16.91 -0.02 22.72
C ILE A 803 16.51 1.36 23.25
N ASP A 804 17.47 2.18 23.67
CA ASP A 804 17.20 3.56 24.09
C ASP A 804 16.63 4.41 22.96
N ALA A 805 17.23 4.37 21.78
CA ALA A 805 16.71 5.04 20.59
C ALA A 805 15.30 4.54 20.23
N ALA A 806 15.05 3.23 20.35
CA ALA A 806 13.74 2.64 20.07
C ALA A 806 12.66 3.13 21.05
N CYS A 807 12.97 3.33 22.33
CA CYS A 807 12.02 3.82 23.35
C CYS A 807 11.73 5.33 23.27
N LEU A 808 12.52 6.13 22.55
CA LEU A 808 12.28 7.56 22.36
C LEU A 808 11.17 7.79 21.31
N VAL A 809 9.94 7.97 21.80
CA VAL A 809 8.73 8.04 20.97
C VAL A 809 7.74 9.05 21.57
N PRO A 810 7.06 9.88 20.74
CA PRO A 810 6.01 10.79 21.19
C PRO A 810 4.81 10.03 21.77
N GLU A 811 3.93 10.73 22.49
CA GLU A 811 2.72 10.12 23.04
C GLU A 811 1.68 9.82 21.93
N PRO A 812 0.77 8.83 22.13
CA PRO A 812 -0.21 8.44 21.13
C PRO A 812 -1.13 9.58 20.68
N GLU A 813 -1.50 10.48 21.59
CA GLU A 813 -2.36 11.63 21.32
C GLU A 813 -1.71 12.57 20.28
N GLU A 814 -0.42 12.87 20.46
CA GLU A 814 0.37 13.71 19.55
C GLU A 814 0.62 12.99 18.22
N ARG A 815 0.92 11.68 18.26
CA ARG A 815 1.21 10.90 17.04
C ARG A 815 0.00 10.76 16.12
N PHE A 816 -1.18 10.53 16.69
CA PHE A 816 -2.40 10.28 15.92
C PHE A 816 -3.23 11.55 15.68
N ASN A 817 -2.87 12.70 16.28
CA ASN A 817 -3.65 13.93 16.27
C ASN A 817 -5.11 13.70 16.71
N VAL A 818 -5.29 12.91 17.76
CA VAL A 818 -6.62 12.59 18.30
C VAL A 818 -6.86 13.47 19.52
N ASP A 819 -7.63 14.54 19.32
CA ASP A 819 -8.13 15.37 20.42
C ASP A 819 -9.39 14.75 21.04
N LYS A 820 -9.72 15.12 22.28
CA LYS A 820 -10.92 14.66 23.03
C LYS A 820 -12.24 14.78 22.22
N TYR A 821 -12.32 15.70 21.26
CA TYR A 821 -13.51 15.98 20.45
C TYR A 821 -13.51 15.29 19.07
N SER A 822 -12.46 14.53 18.73
CA SER A 822 -12.31 13.93 17.40
C SER A 822 -13.35 12.84 17.11
N GLU A 823 -13.86 12.16 18.13
CA GLU A 823 -14.92 11.14 17.98
C GLU A 823 -16.28 11.77 17.69
N LEU A 824 -16.59 12.91 18.31
CA LEU A 824 -17.86 13.63 18.13
C LEU A 824 -17.98 14.28 16.75
N LEU A 825 -16.85 14.61 16.13
CA LEU A 825 -16.76 15.23 14.81
C LEU A 825 -16.59 14.20 13.66
N ALA A 826 -16.64 12.90 13.95
CA ALA A 826 -16.53 11.86 12.94
C ALA A 826 -17.76 11.83 12.02
N ILE A 827 -17.54 11.70 10.71
CA ILE A 827 -18.60 11.76 9.69
C ILE A 827 -19.54 10.55 9.78
N THR A 828 -19.00 9.39 10.12
CA THR A 828 -19.73 8.13 10.26
C THR A 828 -19.39 7.47 11.59
N LYS A 829 -20.40 6.84 12.19
CA LYS A 829 -20.23 6.00 13.39
C LYS A 829 -19.26 4.84 13.09
N PRO A 830 -18.39 4.44 14.04
CA PRO A 830 -17.43 3.36 13.83
C PRO A 830 -18.16 2.03 13.60
N VAL A 831 -17.78 1.27 12.57
CA VAL A 831 -18.39 -0.03 12.24
C VAL A 831 -17.42 -1.14 12.61
N VAL A 832 -17.86 -2.15 13.35
CA VAL A 832 -17.06 -3.35 13.66
C VAL A 832 -17.59 -4.54 12.87
N TYR A 833 -16.66 -5.32 12.34
CA TYR A 833 -16.95 -6.59 11.69
C TYR A 833 -16.62 -7.71 12.68
N ILE A 834 -17.61 -8.49 13.12
CA ILE A 834 -17.42 -9.60 14.08
C ILE A 834 -18.24 -10.81 13.65
N THR A 835 -17.76 -12.02 13.91
CA THR A 835 -18.56 -13.23 13.63
C THR A 835 -19.60 -13.46 14.71
N VAL A 836 -20.71 -14.13 14.36
CA VAL A 836 -21.74 -14.53 15.33
C VAL A 836 -21.16 -15.39 16.44
N GLY A 837 -20.23 -16.30 16.10
CA GLY A 837 -19.54 -17.14 17.07
C GLY A 837 -18.65 -16.36 18.05
N GLU A 838 -17.91 -15.35 17.57
CA GLU A 838 -17.12 -14.46 18.43
C GLU A 838 -18.00 -13.62 19.34
N LEU A 839 -19.10 -13.07 18.83
CA LEU A 839 -20.03 -12.26 19.60
C LEU A 839 -20.63 -13.04 20.77
N VAL A 840 -21.19 -14.23 20.49
CA VAL A 840 -21.81 -15.08 21.52
C VAL A 840 -20.80 -15.53 22.57
N LYS A 841 -19.61 -15.96 22.15
CA LYS A 841 -18.55 -16.37 23.08
C LYS A 841 -18.03 -15.21 23.92
N THR A 842 -17.92 -14.01 23.34
CA THR A 842 -17.50 -12.80 24.09
C THR A 842 -18.54 -12.44 25.14
N HIS A 843 -19.83 -12.46 24.79
CA HIS A 843 -20.90 -12.24 25.76
C HIS A 843 -20.85 -13.25 26.91
N LYS A 844 -20.67 -14.54 26.59
CA LYS A 844 -20.54 -15.59 27.61
C LYS A 844 -19.39 -15.33 28.57
N LEU A 845 -18.21 -14.97 28.05
CA LEU A 845 -17.03 -14.67 28.88
C LEU A 845 -17.21 -13.43 29.76
N LEU A 846 -17.91 -12.41 29.27
CA LEU A 846 -18.21 -11.20 30.05
C LEU A 846 -19.15 -11.51 31.22
N LEU A 847 -20.14 -12.38 31.02
CA LEU A 847 -21.02 -12.83 32.10
C LEU A 847 -20.31 -13.74 33.11
N GLU A 848 -19.51 -14.70 32.63
CA GLU A 848 -18.73 -15.62 33.49
C GLU A 848 -17.78 -14.86 34.44
N HIS A 849 -17.21 -13.74 33.98
CA HIS A 849 -16.23 -12.95 34.74
C HIS A 849 -16.75 -11.59 35.24
N GLN A 850 -18.06 -11.32 35.16
CA GLN A 850 -18.67 -10.00 35.38
C GLN A 850 -18.18 -9.28 36.66
N HIS A 851 -18.19 -9.95 37.81
CA HIS A 851 -17.79 -9.38 39.10
C HIS A 851 -16.29 -9.07 39.23
N SER A 852 -15.46 -9.73 38.42
CA SER A 852 -14.00 -9.47 38.40
C SER A 852 -13.63 -8.33 37.46
N LEU A 853 -14.46 -8.06 36.44
CA LEU A 853 -14.23 -7.02 35.45
C LEU A 853 -14.66 -5.65 35.97
N ALA A 854 -15.85 -5.58 36.54
CA ALA A 854 -16.42 -4.41 37.17
C ALA A 854 -16.75 -4.75 38.64
N PRO A 855 -15.87 -4.39 39.59
CA PRO A 855 -16.13 -4.59 41.02
C PRO A 855 -17.14 -3.57 41.58
N ASP A 856 -17.35 -2.45 40.89
CA ASP A 856 -18.32 -1.43 41.28
C ASP A 856 -19.73 -1.82 40.77
N PRO A 857 -20.71 -2.04 41.66
CA PRO A 857 -22.08 -2.39 41.28
C PRO A 857 -22.79 -1.34 40.41
N GLN A 858 -22.32 -0.08 40.40
CA GLN A 858 -22.91 1.00 39.60
C GLN A 858 -22.28 1.16 38.20
N ASP A 859 -21.32 0.30 37.84
CA ASP A 859 -20.64 0.35 36.55
C ASP A 859 -21.64 0.21 35.38
N VAL A 860 -21.39 0.97 34.32
CA VAL A 860 -22.17 0.98 33.07
C VAL A 860 -22.18 -0.41 32.43
N LEU A 861 -21.12 -1.20 32.61
CA LEU A 861 -21.05 -2.58 32.09
C LEU A 861 -22.17 -3.47 32.64
N HIS A 862 -22.52 -3.33 33.92
CA HIS A 862 -23.59 -4.13 34.53
C HIS A 862 -24.96 -3.80 33.95
N LYS A 863 -25.25 -2.51 33.73
CA LYS A 863 -26.49 -2.05 33.09
C LYS A 863 -26.60 -2.55 31.65
N LEU A 864 -25.49 -2.49 30.90
CA LEU A 864 -25.46 -2.99 29.51
C LEU A 864 -25.66 -4.51 29.44
N LEU A 865 -25.01 -5.30 30.31
CA LEU A 865 -25.20 -6.75 30.34
C LEU A 865 -26.63 -7.15 30.78
N GLN A 866 -27.23 -6.40 31.72
CA GLN A 866 -28.61 -6.63 32.14
C GLN A 866 -29.60 -6.40 30.98
N ASP A 867 -29.38 -5.37 30.17
CA ASP A 867 -30.20 -5.07 28.99
C ASP A 867 -30.07 -6.12 27.87
N LEU A 868 -28.93 -6.82 27.79
CA LEU A 868 -28.69 -7.88 26.83
C LEU A 868 -29.37 -9.21 27.18
N GLY A 869 -29.65 -9.46 28.46
CA GLY A 869 -30.31 -10.68 28.94
C GLY A 869 -29.47 -11.96 28.74
N GLU A 870 -30.14 -13.10 28.51
CA GLU A 870 -29.48 -14.39 28.33
C GLU A 870 -28.66 -14.49 27.03
N VAL A 871 -27.60 -15.30 27.04
CA VAL A 871 -26.73 -15.50 25.87
C VAL A 871 -27.51 -16.20 24.74
N PRO A 872 -27.67 -15.58 23.55
CA PRO A 872 -28.43 -16.17 22.46
C PRO A 872 -27.66 -17.30 21.76
N THR A 873 -28.37 -18.33 21.30
CA THR A 873 -27.81 -19.40 20.45
C THR A 873 -27.50 -18.89 19.04
N VAL A 874 -26.44 -19.41 18.39
CA VAL A 874 -26.00 -19.02 17.02
C VAL A 874 -27.15 -19.08 16.00
N ALA A 875 -27.98 -20.13 16.05
CA ALA A 875 -29.15 -20.28 15.17
C ALA A 875 -30.27 -19.26 15.48
N ALA A 876 -30.45 -18.88 16.75
CA ALA A 876 -31.45 -17.90 17.17
C ALA A 876 -31.12 -16.49 16.67
N LEU A 877 -29.82 -16.12 16.64
CA LEU A 877 -29.36 -14.80 16.21
C LEU A 877 -29.55 -14.60 14.68
N ILE A 878 -29.30 -15.63 13.87
CA ILE A 878 -29.37 -15.55 12.38
C ILE A 878 -30.78 -15.84 11.85
N GLY A 879 -31.62 -16.58 12.60
CA GLY A 879 -33.01 -16.86 12.23
C GLY A 879 -33.25 -18.11 11.40
N HIS A 880 -32.33 -19.07 11.43
CA HIS A 880 -32.56 -20.39 10.82
C HIS A 880 -33.26 -21.33 11.81
N SER A 881 -34.43 -21.84 11.42
CA SER A 881 -35.09 -22.95 12.11
C SER A 881 -34.29 -24.25 11.91
N PRO A 882 -34.06 -25.06 12.95
CA PRO A 882 -33.44 -26.37 12.79
C PRO A 882 -34.40 -27.27 12.00
N GLY A 883 -34.19 -27.44 10.68
CA GLY A 883 -35.01 -28.39 9.92
C GLY A 883 -35.10 -28.24 8.40
N GLN A 884 -34.54 -27.21 7.76
CA GLN A 884 -34.64 -27.10 6.29
C GLN A 884 -33.27 -26.84 5.64
N GLY A 885 -32.75 -27.88 4.96
CA GLY A 885 -31.87 -27.68 3.80
C GLY A 885 -30.39 -28.06 3.89
N ALA A 886 -29.90 -28.74 4.92
CA ALA A 886 -28.51 -29.20 4.95
C ALA A 886 -28.40 -30.70 4.68
N ASN A 887 -28.06 -31.09 3.45
CA ASN A 887 -27.48 -32.41 3.18
C ASN A 887 -26.04 -32.44 3.74
N GLY A 888 -25.90 -32.60 5.06
CA GLY A 888 -24.63 -32.70 5.77
C GLY A 888 -24.81 -32.85 7.29
N PRO A 889 -23.78 -33.28 8.04
CA PRO A 889 -23.84 -33.37 9.50
C PRO A 889 -24.16 -32.00 10.13
N TRP A 890 -25.10 -31.95 11.07
CA TRP A 890 -25.53 -30.73 11.77
C TRP A 890 -24.39 -29.90 12.38
N GLU A 891 -23.27 -30.54 12.73
CA GLU A 891 -22.05 -29.89 13.24
C GLU A 891 -21.32 -29.02 12.19
N ASP A 892 -21.34 -29.43 10.91
CA ASP A 892 -20.74 -28.66 9.82
C ASP A 892 -21.57 -27.40 9.51
N ALA A 893 -22.91 -27.52 9.57
CA ALA A 893 -23.83 -26.41 9.38
C ALA A 893 -23.72 -25.37 10.52
N LEU A 894 -23.59 -25.82 11.78
CA LEU A 894 -23.34 -24.93 12.93
C LEU A 894 -21.99 -24.23 12.84
N SER A 895 -20.95 -24.91 12.36
CA SER A 895 -19.63 -24.33 12.16
C SER A 895 -19.67 -23.24 11.09
N GLN A 896 -20.39 -23.46 9.99
CA GLN A 896 -20.63 -22.47 8.95
C GLN A 896 -21.43 -21.25 9.47
N LEU A 897 -22.51 -21.49 10.23
CA LEU A 897 -23.32 -20.41 10.82
C LEU A 897 -22.55 -19.59 11.87
N SER A 898 -21.62 -20.22 12.60
CA SER A 898 -20.77 -19.51 13.57
C SER A 898 -19.74 -18.60 12.90
N SER A 899 -19.40 -18.88 11.64
CA SER A 899 -18.46 -18.10 10.82
C SER A 899 -19.12 -16.92 10.08
N THR A 900 -20.45 -16.81 10.13
CA THR A 900 -21.19 -15.71 9.50
C THR A 900 -20.77 -14.36 10.09
N GLU A 901 -20.41 -13.42 9.22
CA GLU A 901 -19.95 -12.08 9.58
C GLU A 901 -21.12 -11.11 9.81
N LEU A 902 -21.08 -10.36 10.91
CA LEU A 902 -21.99 -9.25 11.20
C LEU A 902 -21.24 -7.92 11.10
N SER A 903 -21.89 -6.93 10.49
CA SER A 903 -21.47 -5.52 10.56
C SER A 903 -22.30 -4.80 11.63
N LEU A 904 -21.62 -4.25 12.64
CA LEU A 904 -22.23 -3.54 13.76
C LEU A 904 -21.77 -2.08 13.75
N THR A 905 -22.71 -1.16 13.54
CA THR A 905 -22.43 0.28 13.64
C THR A 905 -22.48 0.69 15.10
N LEU A 906 -21.31 0.92 15.71
CA LEU A 906 -21.18 1.20 17.12
C LEU A 906 -21.70 2.61 17.47
N SER A 907 -22.51 2.70 18.53
CA SER A 907 -22.89 3.96 19.16
C SER A 907 -22.85 3.83 20.67
N GLY A 908 -22.38 4.86 21.36
CA GLY A 908 -22.50 4.93 22.81
C GLY A 908 -23.88 5.43 23.22
N ARG A 909 -24.53 4.72 24.14
CA ARG A 909 -25.81 5.14 24.74
C ARG A 909 -25.66 6.40 25.61
N TYR A 910 -24.48 6.61 26.17
CA TYR A 910 -24.15 7.71 27.09
C TYR A 910 -23.13 8.71 26.52
N SER A 911 -22.75 8.59 25.24
CA SER A 911 -21.82 9.51 24.58
C SER A 911 -22.61 10.61 23.85
N GLY A 912 -23.15 11.55 24.61
CA GLY A 912 -23.28 12.96 24.23
C GLY A 912 -24.35 13.41 23.24
N VAL A 913 -25.19 12.54 22.65
CA VAL A 913 -26.26 13.00 21.73
C VAL A 913 -27.67 12.61 22.20
N GLU A 914 -27.83 11.45 22.86
CA GLU A 914 -29.15 11.05 23.39
C GLU A 914 -29.41 11.55 24.82
N ALA A 915 -28.38 11.96 25.56
CA ALA A 915 -28.53 12.63 26.87
C ALA A 915 -29.22 14.01 26.77
N GLU A 916 -29.31 14.60 25.57
CA GLU A 916 -30.09 15.82 25.34
C GLU A 916 -31.61 15.58 25.39
N ALA A 917 -32.07 14.34 25.21
CA ALA A 917 -33.49 14.00 25.26
C ALA A 917 -34.03 13.93 26.71
N GLU A 918 -33.15 13.79 27.70
CA GLU A 918 -33.51 13.67 29.13
C GLU A 918 -33.22 14.94 29.96
N GLY A 919 -32.79 16.04 29.33
CA GLY A 919 -32.72 17.36 29.98
C GLY A 919 -31.47 17.64 30.84
N GLU A 920 -30.52 16.71 30.94
CA GLU A 920 -29.22 16.92 31.60
C GLU A 920 -28.09 17.10 30.57
N ALA A 921 -28.12 18.21 29.84
CA ALA A 921 -27.00 18.58 28.97
C ALA A 921 -25.81 19.03 29.85
N GLY A 922 -24.84 18.15 30.09
CA GLY A 922 -23.58 18.49 30.74
C GLY A 922 -22.84 19.64 30.02
N ALA A 923 -21.94 20.34 30.73
CA ALA A 923 -21.22 21.52 30.21
C ALA A 923 -20.52 21.29 28.85
N GLU A 924 -20.08 20.05 28.57
CA GLU A 924 -19.44 19.69 27.30
C GLU A 924 -20.42 19.63 26.11
N GLY A 925 -21.67 19.17 26.32
CA GLY A 925 -22.70 19.15 25.27
C GLY A 925 -23.17 20.57 24.90
N LEU A 926 -23.34 21.41 25.92
CA LEU A 926 -23.63 22.85 25.76
C LEU A 926 -22.54 23.57 24.96
N TRP A 927 -21.26 23.29 25.23
CA TRP A 927 -20.13 23.88 24.49
C TRP A 927 -20.15 23.53 23.00
N LEU A 928 -20.38 22.25 22.68
CA LEU A 928 -20.39 21.77 21.29
C LEU A 928 -21.57 22.34 20.49
N SER A 929 -22.76 22.37 21.10
CA SER A 929 -23.96 22.97 20.52
C SER A 929 -23.74 24.46 20.20
N THR A 930 -23.12 25.18 21.14
CA THR A 930 -22.77 26.61 21.00
C THR A 930 -21.78 26.84 19.86
N LYS A 931 -20.73 26.00 19.74
CA LYS A 931 -19.74 26.07 18.65
C LYS A 931 -20.40 25.88 17.28
N ARG A 932 -21.33 24.92 17.15
CA ARG A 932 -22.02 24.63 15.87
C ARG A 932 -22.92 25.79 15.43
N MET A 933 -23.68 26.38 16.36
CA MET A 933 -24.49 27.57 16.08
C MET A 933 -23.63 28.78 15.72
N LEU A 934 -22.46 28.92 16.36
CA LEU A 934 -21.53 30.02 16.08
C LEU A 934 -20.94 29.96 14.66
N VAL A 935 -20.61 28.76 14.17
CA VAL A 935 -20.12 28.57 12.79
C VAL A 935 -21.17 29.02 11.75
N ASP A 936 -22.43 28.70 11.98
CA ASP A 936 -23.55 29.12 11.13
C ASP A 936 -23.70 30.66 11.11
N VAL A 937 -23.56 31.30 12.27
CA VAL A 937 -23.64 32.76 12.40
C VAL A 937 -22.46 33.45 11.71
N ILE A 938 -21.23 32.95 11.89
CA ILE A 938 -20.01 33.51 11.26
C ILE A 938 -20.05 33.39 9.73
N GLN A 939 -20.61 32.31 9.18
CA GLN A 939 -20.72 32.12 7.73
C GLN A 939 -21.74 33.06 7.08
N SER A 940 -22.82 33.38 7.81
CA SER A 940 -23.96 34.12 7.26
C SER A 940 -23.80 35.64 7.41
N GLN A 941 -23.09 36.11 8.46
CA GLN A 941 -22.98 37.53 8.76
C GLN A 941 -21.52 38.05 8.77
N PRO A 942 -21.21 39.14 8.06
CA PRO A 942 -19.92 39.83 8.14
C PRO A 942 -19.75 40.60 9.46
N GLY A 943 -18.55 40.52 10.06
CA GLY A 943 -18.14 41.38 11.17
C GLY A 943 -16.67 41.23 11.51
N ASP A 944 -16.12 42.22 12.21
CA ASP A 944 -14.69 42.24 12.58
C ASP A 944 -14.45 41.66 13.97
N SER A 945 -15.47 41.67 14.83
CA SER A 945 -15.45 41.08 16.17
C SER A 945 -16.68 40.21 16.44
N LEU A 946 -16.53 39.19 17.30
CA LEU A 946 -17.64 38.30 17.64
C LEU A 946 -18.76 39.03 18.40
N ALA A 947 -18.40 40.03 19.19
CA ALA A 947 -19.36 40.86 19.92
C ALA A 947 -20.26 41.64 18.95
N GLU A 948 -19.68 42.21 17.89
CA GLU A 948 -20.42 42.94 16.85
C GLU A 948 -21.39 42.02 16.08
N ILE A 949 -20.97 40.80 15.74
CA ILE A 949 -21.82 39.82 15.03
C ILE A 949 -23.00 39.35 15.90
N LEU A 950 -22.75 39.07 17.18
CA LEU A 950 -23.81 38.53 18.07
C LEU A 950 -24.84 39.58 18.48
N HIS A 951 -24.47 40.87 18.55
CA HIS A 951 -25.37 41.95 19.00
C HIS A 951 -26.01 42.76 17.86
N SER A 952 -25.52 42.62 16.62
CA SER A 952 -26.12 43.27 15.45
C SER A 952 -27.37 42.53 14.97
N LYS A 953 -28.36 43.29 14.48
CA LYS A 953 -29.55 42.74 13.83
C LYS A 953 -29.17 42.11 12.49
N ALA A 954 -29.68 40.91 12.23
CA ALA A 954 -29.49 40.23 10.94
C ALA A 954 -30.30 40.94 9.85
N SER A 955 -29.72 41.20 8.68
CA SER A 955 -30.44 41.74 7.53
C SER A 955 -31.27 40.65 6.83
N GLU A 956 -32.29 41.02 6.04
CA GLU A 956 -33.06 40.06 5.24
C GLU A 956 -32.19 39.28 4.25
N GLU A 957 -31.14 39.90 3.70
CA GLU A 957 -30.20 39.25 2.78
C GLU A 957 -29.31 38.22 3.49
N GLU A 958 -28.89 38.52 4.73
CA GLU A 958 -28.09 37.62 5.57
C GLU A 958 -28.91 36.40 6.03
N GLU A 959 -30.20 36.63 6.33
CA GLU A 959 -31.15 35.56 6.68
C GLU A 959 -31.45 34.67 5.46
N GLN A 960 -31.56 35.25 4.26
CA GLN A 960 -31.70 34.50 3.00
C GLN A 960 -30.43 33.67 2.68
N LEU A 961 -29.24 34.23 2.87
CA LEU A 961 -27.97 33.49 2.76
C LEU A 961 -27.93 32.32 3.74
N HIS A 962 -28.37 32.53 4.99
CA HIS A 962 -28.49 31.47 5.98
C HIS A 962 -29.43 30.36 5.53
N GLN A 963 -30.61 30.70 5.01
CA GLN A 963 -31.59 29.75 4.49
C GLN A 963 -31.05 28.98 3.27
N GLN A 964 -30.33 29.64 2.37
CA GLN A 964 -29.69 28.97 1.23
C GLN A 964 -28.61 27.97 1.66
N LEU A 965 -27.80 28.32 2.67
CA LEU A 965 -26.80 27.40 3.24
C LEU A 965 -27.47 26.17 3.87
N LEU A 966 -28.55 26.36 4.63
CA LEU A 966 -29.34 25.27 5.19
C LEU A 966 -29.98 24.38 4.11
N TRP A 967 -30.50 25.00 3.04
CA TRP A 967 -31.07 24.26 1.91
C TRP A 967 -30.03 23.42 1.19
N ARG A 968 -28.83 23.97 0.91
CA ARG A 968 -27.72 23.22 0.32
C ARG A 968 -27.29 22.02 1.17
N ARG A 969 -27.25 22.17 2.50
CA ARG A 969 -26.93 21.06 3.42
C ARG A 969 -28.00 19.98 3.44
N ARG A 970 -29.28 20.33 3.27
CA ARG A 970 -30.39 19.37 3.14
C ARG A 970 -30.32 18.60 1.83
N ALA A 971 -30.07 19.29 0.71
CA ALA A 971 -29.92 18.66 -0.60
C ALA A 971 -28.74 17.68 -0.67
N ALA A 972 -27.68 17.92 0.11
CA ALA A 972 -26.52 17.03 0.22
C ALA A 972 -26.72 15.77 1.11
N GLY A 973 -27.90 15.59 1.72
CA GLY A 973 -28.25 14.35 2.43
C GLY A 973 -27.59 14.14 3.81
N HIS A 974 -27.21 15.21 4.52
CA HIS A 974 -26.60 15.10 5.86
C HIS A 974 -27.59 14.55 6.91
N PRO A 975 -27.34 13.37 7.54
CA PRO A 975 -28.28 12.71 8.46
C PRO A 975 -28.54 13.49 9.77
N GLN A 976 -27.60 14.34 10.19
CA GLN A 976 -27.66 15.10 11.45
C GLN A 976 -28.50 16.39 11.37
N SER A 977 -29.30 16.58 10.32
CA SER A 977 -29.99 17.86 10.04
C SER A 977 -31.50 17.82 10.25
N GLN A 978 -32.08 16.70 10.71
CA GLN A 978 -33.52 16.50 10.61
C GLN A 978 -34.39 17.09 11.73
N GLU A 979 -33.85 17.52 12.89
CA GLU A 979 -34.75 17.94 14.00
C GLU A 979 -34.59 19.39 14.53
N ARG A 980 -33.49 20.12 14.28
CA ARG A 980 -33.32 21.51 14.77
C ARG A 980 -32.98 22.57 13.70
N ALA A 981 -33.11 22.22 12.42
CA ALA A 981 -32.74 23.09 11.28
C ALA A 981 -33.79 24.18 10.93
N HIS A 982 -34.71 24.53 11.83
CA HIS A 982 -35.79 25.50 11.59
C HIS A 982 -35.56 26.85 12.26
N ARG A 983 -34.46 27.03 13.00
CA ARG A 983 -34.20 28.25 13.77
C ARG A 983 -33.63 29.37 12.90
N SER A 984 -34.15 30.57 13.07
CA SER A 984 -33.64 31.79 12.43
C SER A 984 -32.24 32.16 12.93
N LEU A 985 -31.49 32.98 12.19
CA LEU A 985 -30.18 33.49 12.61
C LEU A 985 -30.30 34.24 13.94
N ALA A 986 -31.40 34.97 14.13
CA ALA A 986 -31.71 35.69 15.37
C ALA A 986 -31.88 34.74 16.57
N GLU A 987 -32.60 33.62 16.40
CA GLU A 987 -32.76 32.59 17.44
C GLU A 987 -31.45 31.89 17.78
N LYS A 988 -30.60 31.62 16.78
CA LYS A 988 -29.28 31.04 17.00
C LYS A 988 -28.37 31.98 17.78
N LYS A 989 -28.42 33.29 17.53
CA LYS A 989 -27.64 34.30 18.26
C LYS A 989 -28.06 34.39 19.73
N THR A 990 -29.36 34.43 20.01
CA THR A 990 -29.87 34.51 21.40
C THR A 990 -29.54 33.26 22.20
N GLU A 991 -29.64 32.08 21.59
CA GLU A 991 -29.30 30.82 22.24
C GLU A 991 -27.79 30.65 22.47
N VAL A 992 -26.96 31.11 21.54
CA VAL A 992 -25.49 31.17 21.74
C VAL A 992 -25.13 32.04 22.94
N LEU A 993 -25.75 33.22 23.08
CA LEU A 993 -25.52 34.11 24.23
C LEU A 993 -25.96 33.44 25.55
N GLN A 994 -27.14 32.83 25.58
CA GLN A 994 -27.64 32.11 26.77
C GLN A 994 -26.75 30.92 27.16
N ASN A 995 -26.25 30.16 26.18
CA ASN A 995 -25.36 29.04 26.47
C ASN A 995 -23.98 29.51 26.96
N LEU A 996 -23.45 30.61 26.41
CA LEU A 996 -22.21 31.22 26.90
C LEU A 996 -22.32 31.70 28.34
N GLU A 997 -23.47 32.28 28.74
CA GLU A 997 -23.75 32.66 30.12
C GLU A 997 -23.82 31.44 31.06
N ARG A 998 -24.50 30.37 30.64
CA ARG A 998 -24.56 29.10 31.41
C ARG A 998 -23.19 28.44 31.58
N LEU A 999 -22.36 28.49 30.54
CA LEU A 999 -21.00 27.96 30.56
C LEU A 999 -20.07 28.80 31.45
N ALA A 1000 -20.23 30.14 31.44
CA ALA A 1000 -19.50 31.04 32.32
C ALA A 1000 -19.84 30.81 33.80
N LEU A 1001 -21.10 30.51 34.12
CA LEU A 1001 -21.54 30.16 35.48
C LEU A 1001 -21.00 28.80 35.95
N ALA A 1002 -20.69 27.87 35.04
CA ALA A 1002 -20.18 26.53 35.34
C ALA A 1002 -18.65 26.45 35.52
N GLY A 1003 -17.92 27.57 35.48
CA GLY A 1003 -16.46 27.63 35.71
C GLY A 1003 -15.58 27.18 34.55
N SER A 1004 -16.16 26.72 33.43
CA SER A 1004 -15.45 26.50 32.16
C SER A 1004 -15.31 27.84 31.44
N ALA A 1005 -14.10 28.17 30.98
CA ALA A 1005 -13.75 29.47 30.41
C ALA A 1005 -14.72 29.95 29.30
N GLY A 1006 -15.75 30.72 29.69
CA GLY A 1006 -16.77 31.32 28.83
C GLY A 1006 -16.26 32.45 27.93
N GLN A 1007 -15.01 32.36 27.49
CA GLN A 1007 -14.41 33.38 26.62
C GLN A 1007 -14.74 33.07 25.15
N PRO A 1008 -15.48 33.95 24.44
CA PRO A 1008 -15.79 33.78 23.03
C PRO A 1008 -14.54 33.62 22.12
N GLN A 1009 -13.37 34.09 22.58
CA GLN A 1009 -12.10 33.88 21.89
C GLN A 1009 -11.60 32.42 21.94
N ALA A 1010 -11.90 31.67 23.00
CA ALA A 1010 -11.54 30.26 23.10
C ALA A 1010 -12.29 29.42 22.06
N LEU A 1011 -13.58 29.69 21.87
CA LEU A 1011 -14.41 29.10 20.80
C LEU A 1011 -13.84 29.39 19.40
N LEU A 1012 -13.43 30.63 19.14
CA LEU A 1012 -12.79 30.98 17.86
C LEU A 1012 -11.45 30.27 17.64
N ARG A 1013 -10.65 30.12 18.70
CA ARG A 1013 -9.39 29.36 18.67
C ARG A 1013 -9.65 27.89 18.32
N GLU A 1014 -10.67 27.29 18.93
CA GLU A 1014 -11.08 25.93 18.63
C GLU A 1014 -11.69 25.76 17.23
N ILE A 1015 -12.44 26.74 16.72
CA ILE A 1015 -12.96 26.72 15.34
C ILE A 1015 -11.80 26.83 14.34
N ALA A 1016 -10.81 27.70 14.59
CA ALA A 1016 -9.61 27.80 13.77
C ALA A 1016 -8.79 26.51 13.79
N GLN A 1017 -8.67 25.87 14.96
CA GLN A 1017 -8.04 24.56 15.10
C GLN A 1017 -8.82 23.49 14.35
N ASP A 1018 -10.16 23.48 14.41
CA ASP A 1018 -10.99 22.55 13.62
C ASP A 1018 -10.79 22.73 12.12
N ILE A 1019 -10.70 23.95 11.61
CA ILE A 1019 -10.42 24.21 10.18
C ILE A 1019 -9.07 23.59 9.79
N ARG A 1020 -8.03 23.75 10.64
CA ARG A 1020 -6.71 23.15 10.41
C ARG A 1020 -6.79 21.63 10.45
N CYS A 1021 -7.43 21.07 11.47
CA CYS A 1021 -7.57 19.64 11.67
C CYS A 1021 -8.37 18.99 10.55
N GLN A 1022 -9.40 19.67 10.01
CA GLN A 1022 -10.24 19.13 8.93
C GLN A 1022 -9.46 18.88 7.64
N ARG A 1023 -8.53 19.76 7.27
CA ARG A 1023 -7.61 19.51 6.13
C ARG A 1023 -6.72 18.30 6.40
N HIS A 1024 -6.12 18.22 7.59
CA HIS A 1024 -5.27 17.08 7.96
C HIS A 1024 -6.06 15.77 8.00
N ARG A 1025 -7.34 15.79 8.41
CA ARG A 1025 -8.25 14.64 8.35
C ARG A 1025 -8.55 14.22 6.91
N ARG A 1026 -8.82 15.16 5.99
CA ARG A 1026 -8.98 14.87 4.54
C ARG A 1026 -7.73 14.24 3.94
N GLN A 1027 -6.56 14.84 4.17
CA GLN A 1027 -5.29 14.31 3.68
C GLN A 1027 -4.96 12.95 4.32
N GLY A 1028 -5.24 12.81 5.61
CA GLY A 1028 -5.10 11.57 6.37
C GLY A 1028 -5.97 10.45 5.82
N ARG A 1029 -7.25 10.72 5.50
CA ARG A 1029 -8.16 9.74 4.88
C ARG A 1029 -7.68 9.28 3.50
N ARG A 1030 -7.23 10.20 2.64
CA ARG A 1030 -6.63 9.83 1.35
C ARG A 1030 -5.38 8.97 1.51
N GLY A 1031 -4.51 9.32 2.46
CA GLY A 1031 -3.35 8.51 2.81
C GLY A 1031 -3.73 7.12 3.35
N GLN A 1032 -4.81 7.03 4.13
CA GLN A 1032 -5.35 5.75 4.63
C GLN A 1032 -5.93 4.90 3.50
N LEU A 1033 -6.71 5.49 2.59
CA LEU A 1033 -7.23 4.79 1.40
C LEU A 1033 -6.09 4.16 0.60
N ALA A 1034 -5.03 4.93 0.30
CA ALA A 1034 -3.86 4.42 -0.41
C ALA A 1034 -3.16 3.27 0.35
N LYS A 1035 -2.97 3.42 1.67
CA LYS A 1035 -2.37 2.37 2.53
C LYS A 1035 -3.24 1.10 2.57
N LEU A 1036 -4.55 1.22 2.76
CA LEU A 1036 -5.49 0.10 2.79
C LEU A 1036 -5.52 -0.64 1.45
N GLN A 1037 -5.53 0.09 0.33
CA GLN A 1037 -5.43 -0.50 -1.00
C GLN A 1037 -4.11 -1.26 -1.19
N GLN A 1038 -2.98 -0.73 -0.72
CA GLN A 1038 -1.70 -1.43 -0.75
C GLN A 1038 -1.72 -2.71 0.11
N THR A 1039 -2.25 -2.64 1.34
CA THR A 1039 -2.37 -3.82 2.22
C THR A 1039 -3.27 -4.88 1.59
N LEU A 1040 -4.39 -4.49 0.97
CA LEU A 1040 -5.28 -5.41 0.26
C LEU A 1040 -4.58 -6.11 -0.92
N ARG A 1041 -3.72 -5.41 -1.67
CA ARG A 1041 -2.89 -6.04 -2.72
C ARG A 1041 -1.92 -7.06 -2.13
N GLY A 1042 -1.28 -6.74 -1.01
CA GLY A 1042 -0.41 -7.67 -0.27
C GLY A 1042 -1.16 -8.92 0.19
N LEU A 1043 -2.33 -8.76 0.80
CA LEU A 1043 -3.19 -9.87 1.21
C LEU A 1043 -3.65 -10.72 0.02
N ALA A 1044 -3.95 -10.11 -1.13
CA ALA A 1044 -4.31 -10.84 -2.34
C ALA A 1044 -3.13 -11.67 -2.88
N SER A 1045 -1.90 -11.13 -2.84
CA SER A 1045 -0.68 -11.84 -3.22
C SER A 1045 -0.41 -13.02 -2.28
N LYS A 1046 -0.52 -12.81 -0.96
CA LYS A 1046 -0.39 -13.87 0.05
C LYS A 1046 -1.44 -14.97 -0.13
N ARG A 1047 -2.68 -14.60 -0.44
CA ARG A 1047 -3.74 -15.57 -0.78
C ARG A 1047 -3.40 -16.40 -2.01
N ARG A 1048 -2.86 -15.77 -3.05
CA ARG A 1048 -2.42 -16.46 -4.26
C ARG A 1048 -1.30 -17.46 -3.94
N PHE A 1049 -0.33 -17.05 -3.13
CA PHE A 1049 0.75 -17.93 -2.67
C PHE A 1049 0.22 -19.15 -1.90
N TYR A 1050 -0.69 -18.96 -0.95
CA TYR A 1050 -1.33 -20.07 -0.24
C TYR A 1050 -2.10 -21.01 -1.16
N ARG A 1051 -2.76 -20.49 -2.19
CA ARG A 1051 -3.42 -21.32 -3.21
C ARG A 1051 -2.41 -22.12 -4.03
N GLU A 1052 -1.31 -21.50 -4.45
CA GLU A 1052 -0.22 -22.17 -5.17
C GLU A 1052 0.42 -23.28 -4.30
N GLN A 1053 0.58 -23.06 -2.98
CA GLN A 1053 1.02 -24.11 -2.04
C GLN A 1053 -0.01 -25.25 -1.89
N VAL A 1054 -1.30 -24.93 -1.78
CA VAL A 1054 -2.36 -25.94 -1.77
C VAL A 1054 -2.32 -26.79 -3.05
N ASP A 1055 -2.14 -26.16 -4.22
CA ASP A 1055 -2.02 -26.85 -5.50
C ASP A 1055 -0.75 -27.71 -5.59
N TYR A 1056 0.37 -27.21 -5.05
CA TYR A 1056 1.61 -27.97 -4.92
C TYR A 1056 1.41 -29.23 -4.07
N TYR A 1057 0.82 -29.13 -2.89
CA TYR A 1057 0.56 -30.29 -2.03
C TYR A 1057 -0.39 -31.29 -2.71
N GLN A 1058 -1.40 -30.82 -3.44
CA GLN A 1058 -2.25 -31.71 -4.23
C GLN A 1058 -1.47 -32.44 -5.32
N LYS A 1059 -0.59 -31.75 -6.06
CA LYS A 1059 0.25 -32.37 -7.09
C LYS A 1059 1.20 -33.39 -6.48
N TYR A 1060 1.80 -33.07 -5.35
CA TYR A 1060 2.64 -33.99 -4.58
C TYR A 1060 1.87 -35.25 -4.17
N LEU A 1061 0.70 -35.09 -3.54
CA LEU A 1061 -0.14 -36.20 -3.11
C LEU A 1061 -0.66 -37.05 -4.27
N ARG A 1062 -1.04 -36.42 -5.40
CA ARG A 1062 -1.39 -37.14 -6.64
C ARG A 1062 -0.21 -37.95 -7.15
N THR A 1063 0.99 -37.37 -7.17
CA THR A 1063 2.21 -38.09 -7.57
C THR A 1063 2.50 -39.26 -6.64
N CYS A 1064 2.30 -39.11 -5.32
CA CYS A 1064 2.42 -40.22 -4.37
C CYS A 1064 1.37 -41.31 -4.61
N LEU A 1065 0.11 -40.95 -4.87
CA LEU A 1065 -0.96 -41.88 -5.20
C LEU A 1065 -0.73 -42.59 -6.53
N ASP A 1066 -0.25 -41.87 -7.55
CA ASP A 1066 0.08 -42.42 -8.86
C ASP A 1066 1.28 -43.37 -8.78
N ASN A 1067 2.27 -43.05 -7.94
CA ASN A 1067 3.39 -43.96 -7.66
C ASN A 1067 2.94 -45.23 -6.91
N LEU A 1068 1.96 -45.12 -6.01
CA LEU A 1068 1.35 -46.28 -5.35
C LEU A 1068 0.50 -47.11 -6.33
N ALA A 1069 -0.25 -46.47 -7.22
CA ALA A 1069 -1.06 -47.13 -8.24
C ALA A 1069 -0.23 -47.74 -9.38
N ALA A 1070 0.92 -47.14 -9.73
CA ALA A 1070 1.86 -47.68 -10.71
C ALA A 1070 2.61 -48.91 -10.18
N ALA A 1071 2.80 -49.01 -8.85
CA ALA A 1071 3.32 -50.21 -8.19
C ALA A 1071 2.36 -51.41 -8.28
N ASP A 1072 1.07 -51.16 -8.47
CA ASP A 1072 0.01 -52.18 -8.59
C ASP A 1072 -0.17 -52.75 -10.02
N ARG A 1073 0.64 -52.35 -11.00
CA ARG A 1073 0.63 -52.98 -12.34
C ARG A 1073 1.46 -54.27 -12.35
N PRO A 1074 0.86 -55.46 -12.57
CA PRO A 1074 1.61 -56.71 -12.55
C PRO A 1074 2.34 -56.89 -13.88
N SER A 1075 3.65 -56.64 -13.94
CA SER A 1075 4.45 -57.11 -15.07
C SER A 1075 5.92 -57.40 -14.73
N LYS A 1076 6.29 -58.68 -14.99
CA LYS A 1076 7.60 -59.37 -14.94
C LYS A 1076 8.14 -59.77 -13.57
N LYS A 1077 8.34 -61.09 -13.38
CA LYS A 1077 9.02 -61.73 -12.23
C LYS A 1077 10.29 -60.95 -11.86
N GLN A 1078 10.28 -60.27 -10.72
CA GLN A 1078 11.44 -59.52 -10.22
C GLN A 1078 12.51 -60.50 -9.71
N ALA A 1079 13.77 -60.27 -10.09
CA ALA A 1079 14.89 -61.15 -9.76
C ALA A 1079 15.27 -61.04 -8.28
N VAL A 1080 15.32 -62.17 -7.58
CA VAL A 1080 15.84 -62.26 -6.20
C VAL A 1080 17.37 -62.13 -6.22
N LEU A 1081 17.93 -61.28 -5.37
CA LEU A 1081 19.39 -61.14 -5.23
C LEU A 1081 19.89 -62.02 -4.09
N HIS A 1082 20.77 -62.96 -4.42
CA HIS A 1082 21.40 -63.87 -3.46
C HIS A 1082 22.83 -63.41 -3.16
N TYR A 1083 23.13 -63.06 -1.90
CA TYR A 1083 24.47 -62.71 -1.45
C TYR A 1083 24.88 -63.52 -0.20
N THR A 1084 26.08 -64.08 -0.20
CA THR A 1084 26.68 -64.65 1.01
C THR A 1084 27.13 -63.52 1.94
N ALA A 1085 27.04 -63.72 3.26
CA ALA A 1085 27.46 -62.72 4.24
C ALA A 1085 28.96 -62.38 4.10
N ALA A 1086 29.79 -63.36 3.76
CA ALA A 1086 31.20 -63.14 3.42
C ALA A 1086 31.39 -62.14 2.26
N ARG A 1087 30.57 -62.22 1.21
CA ARG A 1087 30.65 -61.32 0.05
C ARG A 1087 30.13 -59.91 0.35
N LEU A 1088 29.14 -59.79 1.25
CA LEU A 1088 28.67 -58.49 1.74
C LEU A 1088 29.68 -57.84 2.69
N PHE A 1089 30.43 -58.65 3.44
CA PHE A 1089 31.52 -58.21 4.29
C PHE A 1089 32.72 -57.71 3.48
N GLU A 1090 33.14 -58.44 2.44
CA GLU A 1090 34.18 -57.99 1.49
C GLU A 1090 33.82 -56.68 0.76
N LYS A 1091 32.52 -56.47 0.50
CA LYS A 1091 31.99 -55.24 -0.12
C LYS A 1091 31.81 -54.08 0.86
N GLY A 1092 32.08 -54.28 2.16
CA GLY A 1092 31.90 -53.27 3.21
C GLY A 1092 30.43 -52.96 3.56
N VAL A 1093 29.46 -53.65 2.96
CA VAL A 1093 28.03 -53.47 3.24
C VAL A 1093 27.69 -54.07 4.60
N LEU A 1094 28.20 -55.27 4.90
CA LEU A 1094 28.06 -55.90 6.22
C LEU A 1094 29.32 -55.62 7.06
N LEU A 1095 29.14 -55.10 8.28
CA LEU A 1095 30.25 -54.75 9.17
C LEU A 1095 30.55 -55.83 10.20
N GLU A 1096 29.52 -56.39 10.84
CA GLU A 1096 29.66 -57.51 11.79
C GLU A 1096 28.30 -58.19 12.02
N ILE A 1097 28.33 -59.46 12.45
CA ILE A 1097 27.16 -60.16 12.97
C ILE A 1097 27.49 -60.57 14.41
N GLU A 1098 26.72 -60.07 15.37
CA GLU A 1098 26.85 -60.39 16.79
C GLU A 1098 26.73 -61.92 16.98
N ALA A 1099 27.69 -62.51 17.72
CA ALA A 1099 27.82 -63.94 18.02
C ALA A 1099 28.27 -64.90 16.89
N LEU A 1100 28.79 -64.40 15.76
CA LEU A 1100 29.35 -65.25 14.68
C LEU A 1100 30.78 -64.80 14.28
N PRO A 1101 31.80 -65.68 14.33
CA PRO A 1101 33.15 -65.34 13.89
C PRO A 1101 33.24 -65.23 12.34
N PRO A 1102 34.18 -64.44 11.80
CA PRO A 1102 34.26 -64.14 10.36
C PRO A 1102 34.43 -65.38 9.47
N ASN A 1103 35.00 -66.46 10.01
CA ASN A 1103 35.18 -67.73 9.30
C ASN A 1103 33.85 -68.47 9.01
N GLN A 1104 32.78 -68.17 9.76
CA GLN A 1104 31.45 -68.78 9.59
C GLN A 1104 30.49 -67.93 8.75
N LEU A 1105 30.91 -66.73 8.29
CA LEU A 1105 30.11 -65.85 7.42
C LEU A 1105 29.83 -66.45 6.03
N ARG A 1106 30.54 -67.51 5.63
CA ARG A 1106 30.26 -68.23 4.38
C ARG A 1106 28.97 -69.07 4.45
N ASN A 1107 28.53 -69.41 5.66
CA ASN A 1107 27.36 -70.27 5.90
C ASN A 1107 26.05 -69.47 6.03
N VAL A 1108 26.13 -68.14 5.99
CA VAL A 1108 24.99 -67.23 6.04
C VAL A 1108 24.72 -66.66 4.65
N ILE A 1109 23.49 -66.76 4.17
CA ILE A 1109 23.02 -66.22 2.89
C ILE A 1109 21.93 -65.20 3.17
N PHE A 1110 22.04 -64.01 2.56
CA PHE A 1110 21.01 -62.99 2.55
C PHE A 1110 20.34 -62.94 1.18
N ASP A 1111 19.04 -63.23 1.17
CA ASP A 1111 18.19 -63.13 -0.01
C ASP A 1111 17.41 -61.82 0.05
N ILE A 1112 17.70 -60.90 -0.87
CA ILE A 1112 16.99 -59.61 -0.96
C ILE A 1112 15.92 -59.74 -2.04
N ILE A 1113 14.67 -59.79 -1.60
CA ILE A 1113 13.48 -59.97 -2.43
C ILE A 1113 12.73 -58.63 -2.48
N PRO A 1114 12.53 -58.02 -3.67
CA PRO A 1114 11.67 -56.84 -3.78
C PRO A 1114 10.22 -57.20 -3.43
N SER A 1115 9.58 -56.40 -2.57
CA SER A 1115 8.19 -56.58 -2.15
C SER A 1115 7.20 -56.03 -3.19
N ARG A 1116 5.91 -56.37 -3.05
CA ARG A 1116 4.82 -55.81 -3.87
C ARG A 1116 4.66 -54.29 -3.66
N GLU A 1117 5.07 -53.79 -2.49
CA GLU A 1117 5.07 -52.36 -2.19
C GLU A 1117 6.36 -51.70 -2.70
N ALA A 1118 6.23 -50.69 -3.57
CA ALA A 1118 7.36 -49.99 -4.16
C ALA A 1118 8.29 -49.38 -3.10
N GLY A 1119 9.58 -49.69 -3.22
CA GLY A 1119 10.60 -49.23 -2.27
C GLY A 1119 10.72 -50.05 -1.00
N LYS A 1120 10.00 -51.18 -0.84
CA LYS A 1120 10.24 -52.13 0.26
C LYS A 1120 10.88 -53.42 -0.25
N PHE A 1121 11.89 -53.90 0.47
CA PHE A 1121 12.62 -55.13 0.21
C PHE A 1121 12.47 -56.06 1.40
N GLN A 1122 12.16 -57.33 1.16
CA GLN A 1122 12.22 -58.36 2.18
C GLN A 1122 13.60 -59.01 2.13
N VAL A 1123 14.37 -58.85 3.20
CA VAL A 1123 15.67 -59.51 3.37
C VAL A 1123 15.44 -60.77 4.19
N GLN A 1124 15.70 -61.94 3.61
CA GLN A 1124 15.63 -63.22 4.31
C GLN A 1124 17.04 -63.71 4.62
N ALA A 1125 17.32 -63.99 5.88
CA ALA A 1125 18.59 -64.58 6.30
C ALA A 1125 18.46 -66.11 6.39
N LYS A 1126 19.35 -66.84 5.73
CA LYS A 1126 19.47 -68.30 5.78
C LYS A 1126 20.80 -68.70 6.40
N PHE A 1127 20.78 -69.57 7.40
CA PHE A 1127 21.99 -70.17 7.98
C PHE A 1127 21.99 -71.66 7.71
N MET A 1128 23.01 -72.16 7.01
CA MET A 1128 23.12 -73.57 6.61
C MET A 1128 21.86 -74.14 5.92
N GLY A 1129 21.16 -73.31 5.13
CA GLY A 1129 19.93 -73.71 4.43
C GLY A 1129 18.63 -73.58 5.23
N VAL A 1130 18.69 -73.24 6.51
CA VAL A 1130 17.51 -72.98 7.35
C VAL A 1130 17.17 -71.49 7.33
N ASN A 1131 15.92 -71.15 7.02
CA ASN A 1131 15.41 -69.78 7.11
C ASN A 1131 15.37 -69.35 8.57
N MET A 1132 16.05 -68.26 8.90
CA MET A 1132 16.13 -67.75 10.28
C MET A 1132 15.04 -66.71 10.50
N GLU A 1133 15.23 -65.51 9.94
CA GLU A 1133 14.36 -64.37 10.15
C GLU A 1133 14.19 -63.57 8.86
N ASN A 1134 13.05 -62.89 8.75
CA ASN A 1134 12.72 -62.01 7.65
C ASN A 1134 12.71 -60.57 8.16
N PHE A 1135 13.48 -59.70 7.53
CA PHE A 1135 13.55 -58.28 7.85
C PHE A 1135 12.99 -57.47 6.69
N GLN A 1136 12.03 -56.60 6.99
CA GLN A 1136 11.45 -55.72 5.99
C GLN A 1136 12.24 -54.41 5.94
N LEU A 1137 12.94 -54.21 4.84
CA LEU A 1137 13.81 -53.08 4.59
C LEU A 1137 13.10 -52.07 3.67
N SER A 1138 12.78 -50.88 4.19
CA SER A 1138 12.24 -49.78 3.40
C SER A 1138 13.39 -48.91 2.86
N TYR A 1139 13.37 -48.64 1.55
CA TYR A 1139 14.33 -47.76 0.88
C TYR A 1139 14.20 -46.31 1.35
N GLN A 1140 12.98 -45.89 1.71
CA GLN A 1140 12.75 -44.57 2.31
C GLN A 1140 13.41 -44.47 3.68
N ASP A 1141 13.36 -45.53 4.49
CA ASP A 1141 13.99 -45.56 5.81
C ASP A 1141 15.52 -45.48 5.69
N LEU A 1142 16.09 -46.10 4.65
CA LEU A 1142 17.52 -46.00 4.34
C LEU A 1142 17.92 -44.59 3.92
N LEU A 1143 17.15 -43.94 3.04
CA LEU A 1143 17.37 -42.55 2.63
C LEU A 1143 17.19 -41.59 3.81
N GLN A 1144 16.24 -41.87 4.71
CA GLN A 1144 16.05 -41.11 5.94
C GLN A 1144 17.25 -41.27 6.88
N LEU A 1145 17.75 -42.50 7.09
CA LEU A 1145 18.95 -42.74 7.90
C LEU A 1145 20.19 -42.06 7.30
N GLN A 1146 20.31 -42.05 5.96
CA GLN A 1146 21.35 -41.28 5.27
C GLN A 1146 21.20 -39.77 5.49
N TYR A 1147 19.96 -39.25 5.41
CA TYR A 1147 19.64 -37.85 5.68
C TYR A 1147 19.91 -37.45 7.15
N GLU A 1148 19.65 -38.36 8.09
CA GLU A 1148 19.93 -38.20 9.52
C GLU A 1148 21.42 -38.40 9.87
N GLY A 1149 22.28 -38.71 8.89
CA GLY A 1149 23.72 -38.91 9.09
C GLY A 1149 24.09 -40.23 9.77
N VAL A 1150 23.16 -41.19 9.84
CA VAL A 1150 23.37 -42.50 10.44
C VAL A 1150 24.05 -43.42 9.42
N ALA A 1151 25.37 -43.60 9.58
CA ALA A 1151 26.17 -44.42 8.67
C ALA A 1151 25.95 -45.94 8.84
N VAL A 1152 25.46 -46.39 10.01
CA VAL A 1152 25.34 -47.81 10.37
C VAL A 1152 23.97 -48.11 10.95
N MET A 1153 23.30 -49.13 10.43
CA MET A 1153 22.05 -49.66 10.96
C MET A 1153 22.22 -51.09 11.47
N LYS A 1154 21.38 -51.51 12.41
CA LYS A 1154 21.25 -52.91 12.81
C LYS A 1154 20.09 -53.56 12.06
N MET A 1155 20.33 -54.68 11.39
CA MET A 1155 19.30 -55.58 10.86
C MET A 1155 19.25 -56.86 11.70
N PHE A 1156 18.04 -57.42 11.88
CA PHE A 1156 17.80 -58.63 12.68
C PHE A 1156 18.30 -58.53 14.13
N ASP A 1157 18.42 -57.31 14.66
CA ASP A 1157 19.03 -56.96 15.95
C ASP A 1157 20.45 -57.50 16.21
N ARG A 1158 21.10 -58.10 15.20
CA ARG A 1158 22.38 -58.80 15.32
C ARG A 1158 23.39 -58.41 14.23
N ALA A 1159 22.94 -57.99 13.05
CA ALA A 1159 23.83 -57.66 11.92
C ALA A 1159 23.99 -56.14 11.76
N LYS A 1160 25.21 -55.61 11.89
CA LYS A 1160 25.50 -54.19 11.62
C LYS A 1160 25.83 -53.98 10.14
N ILE A 1161 25.13 -53.06 9.51
CA ILE A 1161 25.18 -52.82 8.06
C ILE A 1161 25.40 -51.34 7.77
N ASN A 1162 26.27 -51.07 6.80
CA ASN A 1162 26.57 -49.72 6.34
C ASN A 1162 25.44 -49.23 5.40
N VAL A 1163 24.74 -48.18 5.84
CA VAL A 1163 23.56 -47.63 5.17
C VAL A 1163 23.91 -47.07 3.79
N ASN A 1164 25.02 -46.35 3.67
CA ASN A 1164 25.44 -45.71 2.41
C ASN A 1164 25.84 -46.73 1.35
N LEU A 1165 26.60 -47.75 1.73
CA LEU A 1165 27.03 -48.82 0.81
C LEU A 1165 25.87 -49.76 0.44
N LEU A 1166 24.91 -49.95 1.34
CA LEU A 1166 23.68 -50.69 1.04
C LEU A 1166 22.81 -49.95 0.01
N ILE A 1167 22.60 -48.64 0.19
CA ILE A 1167 21.89 -47.80 -0.78
C ILE A 1167 22.57 -47.86 -2.16
N PHE A 1168 23.90 -47.75 -2.21
CA PHE A 1168 24.66 -47.90 -3.45
C PHE A 1168 24.45 -49.26 -4.12
N LEU A 1169 24.46 -50.34 -3.34
CA LEU A 1169 24.23 -51.70 -3.84
C LEU A 1169 22.81 -51.88 -4.40
N LEU A 1170 21.80 -51.33 -3.72
CA LEU A 1170 20.40 -51.38 -4.16
C LEU A 1170 20.17 -50.53 -5.42
N ASN A 1171 20.77 -49.34 -5.51
CA ASN A 1171 20.71 -48.47 -6.69
C ASN A 1171 21.31 -49.12 -7.93
N LYS A 1172 22.50 -49.71 -7.78
CA LYS A 1172 23.21 -50.37 -8.88
C LYS A 1172 22.48 -51.61 -9.41
N LYS A 1173 21.74 -52.33 -8.55
CA LYS A 1173 21.14 -53.64 -8.91
C LYS A 1173 19.65 -53.59 -9.23
N PHE A 1174 18.87 -52.78 -8.53
CA PHE A 1174 17.42 -52.71 -8.73
C PHE A 1174 16.97 -51.46 -9.51
N PHE A 1175 17.69 -50.34 -9.38
CA PHE A 1175 17.30 -49.07 -9.99
C PHE A 1175 18.13 -48.69 -11.24
N LYS A 1176 19.16 -49.48 -11.59
CA LYS A 1176 20.07 -49.27 -12.75
C LYS A 1176 20.57 -47.81 -12.88
N LYS A 1177 20.85 -47.17 -11.75
CA LYS A 1177 21.50 -45.87 -11.69
C LYS A 1177 22.94 -46.01 -11.23
#